data_AF-A0A926WV19-F1
#
_entry.id   AF-A0A926WV19-F1
#
_cell.length_a   1.000
_cell.length_b   1.000
_cell.length_c   1.000
_cell.angle_alpha   90.00
_cell.angle_beta   90.00
_cell.angle_gamma   90.00
#
_symmetry.space_group_name_H-M   'P 1'
#
loop_
_entity.id
_entity.type
_entity.pdbx_description
1 polymer ?
#
loop_
_entity_poly.entity_id
_entity_poly.type
_entity_poly.pdbx_seq_one_letter_code
_entity_poly.pdbx_strand_id
1 'polypeptide(L)'
;MDKLVVFSLLAGDLNQGFPTVTAQVSDSSRLYPMKFTSSLPPVPELAELYRRWQLLYLALHQRLGLPRRIKIYPQDITNVSVSEFSEICQQLQQHINKWLNSEPFQNVVQQLRTLLNRDDAIRVIFETNIPLLQRLPWHLWNFFEDYRYAEVALAPHEYGFSPTQPKLHTGKVKILAILGNSSSIDVEKDRTLLQGLKDAETKFLVEPTRREVDQYLWNQDWDILFFAGHSSSQADGETGKIYINETESLAIPQLKNALQQAISRGLKIAIFNSCDGIGLARNLADLNIPQVIVMREPVPDLVAQEFLKNFLVAFAGGKLFYSAVREARERLQGWENDFLCASWLPLICQNPTVIPVTWQELCGNYNSPDNKKYNLLQKIGAIFFIASIASALMISLRCFGVFQIQELQAFDHLLRLRPQEEQDSRLLVVEVNEKDIQTFLEPTRGLKSISDASLAKLIQKIQQYQPRIIGIDIYRDILDLPNKSKQLDLTKQLNQENVVIVCKGKDSEHDPQGIKPPAGVPVDRQGFTDGVRDPDGIVRRQVLMMKQEPASVCTTPFSLNLQLAARYLFLEGIQHDFTDEALIFKSTRDATRFQRLKLGNSGAYQQEISLGGIQILMNYRNANFEKVSMEDVLSNRVKPETIKDKVILIGVTANSLRDTFPTPYSVLKQPYQETPGVLIQAQMTSQIISAVLDKRPILWVLPYWGDIFWIWGWTLVSSLVVWQVRSHIEKICTIGIIIIVLYGVCTGVFFIQGAWLPLVPSAFAVILGSATVLALRRKI
;
A
#
# COMPACT_ATOMS: atom_id res chain seq x y z
N MET A 1 -0.82 3.15 -24.34
CA MET A 1 -1.72 2.02 -23.99
C MET A 1 -2.18 1.39 -25.29
N ASP A 2 -2.34 0.06 -25.39
CA ASP A 2 -2.85 -0.54 -26.64
C ASP A 2 -4.32 -0.15 -26.84
N LYS A 3 -4.59 0.65 -27.88
CA LYS A 3 -5.93 1.00 -28.31
C LYS A 3 -6.32 0.12 -29.50
N LEU A 4 -7.59 -0.27 -29.58
CA LEU A 4 -8.13 -1.02 -30.70
C LEU A 4 -9.33 -0.27 -31.27
N VAL A 5 -9.25 -0.01 -32.58
CA VAL A 5 -10.31 0.59 -33.40
C VAL A 5 -10.75 -0.45 -34.42
N VAL A 6 -12.03 -0.76 -34.48
CA VAL A 6 -12.61 -1.73 -35.41
C VAL A 6 -13.68 -1.08 -36.27
N PHE A 7 -13.49 -1.07 -37.58
CA PHE A 7 -14.45 -0.58 -38.56
C PHE A 7 -15.16 -1.77 -39.22
N SER A 8 -16.47 -1.87 -39.08
CA SER A 8 -17.27 -2.94 -39.69
C SER A 8 -18.04 -2.42 -40.90
N LEU A 9 -17.75 -2.99 -42.08
CA LEU A 9 -18.38 -2.64 -43.36
C LEU A 9 -19.28 -3.80 -43.82
N LEU A 10 -20.42 -3.97 -43.14
CA LEU A 10 -21.24 -5.19 -43.21
C LEU A 10 -22.05 -5.35 -44.50
N ALA A 11 -22.51 -4.25 -45.12
CA ALA A 11 -23.35 -4.26 -46.31
C ALA A 11 -23.03 -3.08 -47.23
N GLY A 12 -23.06 -3.30 -48.54
CA GLY A 12 -22.74 -2.32 -49.57
C GLY A 12 -21.57 -2.74 -50.46
N ASP A 13 -21.20 -1.88 -51.40
CA ASP A 13 -20.01 -2.01 -52.24
C ASP A 13 -19.51 -0.61 -52.66
N LEU A 14 -18.45 -0.54 -53.46
CA LEU A 14 -17.94 0.77 -53.91
C LEU A 14 -18.90 1.48 -54.89
N ASN A 15 -19.86 0.80 -55.51
CA ASN A 15 -20.82 1.40 -56.46
C ASN A 15 -22.06 1.97 -55.76
N GLN A 16 -22.53 1.31 -54.71
CA GLN A 16 -23.72 1.70 -53.94
C GLN A 16 -23.38 2.42 -52.64
N GLY A 17 -22.10 2.41 -52.24
CA GLY A 17 -21.65 2.91 -50.95
C GLY A 17 -21.96 1.93 -49.81
N PHE A 18 -21.59 2.33 -48.60
CA PHE A 18 -21.82 1.57 -47.37
C PHE A 18 -22.80 2.35 -46.50
N PRO A 19 -24.11 2.00 -46.53
CA PRO A 19 -25.13 2.73 -45.78
C PRO A 19 -24.94 2.62 -44.26
N THR A 20 -24.20 1.61 -43.78
CA THR A 20 -23.91 1.44 -42.35
C THR A 20 -22.48 0.95 -42.17
N VAL A 21 -21.68 1.81 -41.57
CA VAL A 21 -20.31 1.52 -41.09
C VAL A 21 -20.30 1.76 -39.59
N THR A 22 -19.81 0.79 -38.83
CA THR A 22 -19.65 0.97 -37.38
C THR A 22 -18.19 1.06 -37.00
N ALA A 23 -17.83 2.05 -36.19
CA ALA A 23 -16.51 2.18 -35.61
C ALA A 23 -16.59 1.87 -34.11
N GLN A 24 -15.86 0.85 -33.66
CA GLN A 24 -15.76 0.48 -32.25
C GLN A 24 -14.39 0.85 -31.71
N VAL A 25 -14.34 1.48 -30.54
CA VAL A 25 -13.10 1.89 -29.89
C VAL A 25 -13.03 1.26 -28.51
N SER A 26 -11.99 0.47 -28.27
CA SER A 26 -11.74 -0.22 -27.01
C SER A 26 -10.34 0.03 -26.47
N ASP A 27 -10.20 -0.07 -25.15
CA ASP A 27 -8.92 -0.07 -24.45
C ASP A 27 -8.97 -1.00 -23.23
N SER A 28 -7.80 -1.29 -22.66
CA SER A 28 -7.67 -2.19 -21.50
C SER A 28 -8.33 -1.69 -20.21
N SER A 29 -8.88 -0.47 -20.19
CA SER A 29 -9.46 0.14 -18.99
C SER A 29 -10.99 0.10 -18.97
N ARG A 30 -11.64 -0.25 -20.09
CA ARG A 30 -13.10 -0.20 -20.25
C ARG A 30 -13.69 -1.60 -20.42
N LEU A 31 -14.82 -1.83 -19.75
CA LEU A 31 -15.57 -3.10 -19.81
C LEU A 31 -16.31 -3.30 -21.13
N TYR A 32 -16.70 -2.22 -21.82
CA TYR A 32 -17.42 -2.25 -23.10
C TYR A 32 -16.80 -1.26 -24.10
N PRO A 33 -16.72 -1.60 -25.40
CA PRO A 33 -16.24 -0.69 -26.43
C PRO A 33 -17.22 0.48 -26.64
N MET A 34 -16.68 1.66 -26.92
CA MET A 34 -17.48 2.77 -27.47
C MET A 34 -17.83 2.42 -28.91
N LYS A 35 -19.06 2.71 -29.36
CA LYS A 35 -19.51 2.40 -30.72
C LYS A 35 -20.09 3.65 -31.37
N PHE A 36 -19.64 3.93 -32.57
CA PHE A 36 -20.12 5.00 -33.44
C PHE A 36 -20.67 4.38 -34.73
N THR A 37 -21.72 4.96 -35.28
CA THR A 37 -22.32 4.54 -36.56
C THR A 37 -22.22 5.68 -37.56
N SER A 38 -21.95 5.33 -38.81
CA SER A 38 -21.75 6.26 -39.92
C SER A 38 -22.10 5.55 -41.24
N SER A 39 -21.90 6.22 -42.36
CA SER A 39 -21.98 5.66 -43.70
C SER A 39 -20.79 6.16 -44.54
N LEU A 40 -20.49 5.43 -45.61
CA LEU A 40 -19.55 5.86 -46.64
C LEU A 40 -20.30 5.97 -47.97
N PRO A 41 -20.15 7.08 -48.72
CA PRO A 41 -20.83 7.23 -50.00
C PRO A 41 -20.25 6.29 -51.07
N PRO A 42 -20.97 6.08 -52.19
CA PRO A 42 -20.42 5.46 -53.39
C PRO A 42 -19.10 6.10 -53.85
N VAL A 43 -18.16 5.29 -54.31
CA VAL A 43 -16.90 5.70 -54.97
C VAL A 43 -16.49 4.66 -56.04
N PRO A 44 -17.29 4.47 -57.10
CA PRO A 44 -17.02 3.47 -58.13
C PRO A 44 -15.65 3.68 -58.80
N GLU A 45 -15.17 4.92 -58.89
CA GLU A 45 -13.88 5.28 -59.49
C GLU A 45 -12.71 4.61 -58.75
N LEU A 46 -12.85 4.36 -57.44
CA LEU A 46 -11.80 3.70 -56.66
C LEU A 46 -11.59 2.25 -57.12
N ALA A 47 -12.64 1.57 -57.57
CA ALA A 47 -12.54 0.22 -58.11
C ALA A 47 -11.77 0.20 -59.44
N GLU A 48 -12.06 1.16 -60.31
CA GLU A 48 -11.38 1.31 -61.60
C GLU A 48 -9.90 1.69 -61.41
N LEU A 49 -9.62 2.63 -60.51
CA LEU A 49 -8.26 3.05 -60.17
C LEU A 49 -7.44 1.89 -59.61
N TYR A 50 -8.01 1.10 -58.69
CA TYR A 50 -7.31 -0.07 -58.15
C TYR A 50 -7.05 -1.10 -59.25
N ARG A 51 -8.04 -1.39 -60.11
CA ARG A 51 -7.88 -2.33 -61.22
C ARG A 51 -6.78 -1.88 -62.19
N ARG A 52 -6.74 -0.59 -62.54
CA ARG A 52 -5.71 -0.02 -63.41
C ARG A 52 -4.34 -0.09 -62.73
N TRP A 53 -4.25 0.29 -61.46
CA TRP A 53 -3.03 0.16 -60.66
C TRP A 53 -2.50 -1.28 -60.66
N GLN A 54 -3.37 -2.27 -60.41
CA GLN A 54 -2.99 -3.69 -60.39
C GLN A 54 -2.47 -4.15 -61.75
N LEU A 55 -3.15 -3.81 -62.85
CA LEU A 55 -2.72 -4.18 -64.20
C LEU A 55 -1.34 -3.60 -64.53
N LEU A 56 -1.12 -2.31 -64.24
CA LEU A 56 0.17 -1.67 -64.50
C LEU A 56 1.26 -2.21 -63.58
N TYR A 57 0.94 -2.47 -62.32
CA TYR A 57 1.86 -3.10 -61.35
C TYR A 57 2.35 -4.45 -61.91
N LEU A 58 1.45 -5.31 -62.35
CA LEU A 58 1.78 -6.63 -62.90
C LEU A 58 2.61 -6.54 -64.19
N ALA A 59 2.25 -5.62 -65.09
CA ALA A 59 2.91 -5.40 -66.37
C ALA A 59 4.32 -4.81 -66.21
N LEU A 60 4.50 -3.81 -65.33
CA LEU A 60 5.81 -3.20 -65.06
C LEU A 60 6.78 -4.20 -64.47
N HIS A 61 6.32 -5.00 -63.50
CA HIS A 61 7.15 -6.06 -62.96
C HIS A 61 7.49 -7.13 -64.00
N GLN A 62 6.73 -7.24 -65.11
CA GLN A 62 6.93 -8.30 -66.12
C GLN A 62 8.00 -7.83 -67.08
N ARG A 63 7.93 -6.55 -67.46
CA ARG A 63 8.96 -5.85 -68.20
C ARG A 63 10.30 -5.82 -67.48
N LEU A 64 10.31 -5.65 -66.15
CA LEU A 64 11.55 -5.56 -65.36
C LEU A 64 12.24 -6.91 -65.11
N GLY A 65 11.65 -8.04 -65.55
CA GLY A 65 12.28 -9.37 -65.45
C GLY A 65 12.54 -9.83 -64.02
N LEU A 66 11.87 -9.25 -63.02
CA LEU A 66 12.12 -9.53 -61.62
C LEU A 66 11.61 -10.94 -61.25
N PRO A 67 12.42 -11.78 -60.56
CA PRO A 67 11.97 -13.08 -60.07
C PRO A 67 10.80 -12.92 -59.09
N ARG A 68 9.73 -13.68 -59.30
CA ARG A 68 8.49 -13.63 -58.52
C ARG A 68 8.16 -14.98 -57.94
N ARG A 69 7.51 -14.98 -56.78
CA ARG A 69 6.94 -16.21 -56.19
C ARG A 69 5.57 -16.59 -56.78
N ILE A 70 5.21 -16.15 -58.00
CA ILE A 70 3.95 -16.50 -58.71
C ILE A 70 4.23 -16.85 -60.18
N LYS A 71 3.48 -17.82 -60.74
CA LYS A 71 3.43 -18.09 -62.18
C LYS A 71 2.24 -17.34 -62.82
N ILE A 72 2.52 -16.43 -63.76
CA ILE A 72 1.49 -15.68 -64.51
C ILE A 72 1.50 -16.14 -65.96
N TYR A 73 0.33 -16.42 -66.54
CA TYR A 73 0.18 -16.60 -67.99
C TYR A 73 0.23 -15.23 -68.68
N PRO A 74 1.10 -15.01 -69.67
CA PRO A 74 1.30 -13.70 -70.27
C PRO A 74 -0.01 -13.17 -70.87
N GLN A 75 -0.35 -11.92 -70.55
CA GLN A 75 -1.34 -11.14 -71.30
C GLN A 75 -0.63 -9.98 -72.00
N ASP A 76 -1.13 -9.67 -73.21
CA ASP A 76 -0.55 -8.76 -74.19
C ASP A 76 -0.63 -7.27 -73.77
N ILE A 77 0.29 -6.82 -72.93
CA ILE A 77 0.51 -5.38 -72.68
C ILE A 77 1.98 -5.05 -72.94
N THR A 78 2.26 -4.37 -74.06
CA THR A 78 3.62 -4.17 -74.57
C THR A 78 4.22 -2.78 -74.30
N ASN A 79 3.45 -1.81 -73.81
CA ASN A 79 3.94 -0.45 -73.51
C ASN A 79 3.31 0.10 -72.21
N VAL A 80 4.12 0.24 -71.15
CA VAL A 80 3.70 0.86 -69.87
C VAL A 80 4.72 1.92 -69.43
N SER A 81 4.24 3.11 -69.06
CA SER A 81 5.06 4.22 -68.54
C SER A 81 5.14 4.24 -67.02
N VAL A 82 6.33 4.51 -66.47
CA VAL A 82 6.55 4.70 -65.01
C VAL A 82 5.86 5.99 -64.51
N SER A 83 5.78 7.03 -65.36
CA SER A 83 5.09 8.29 -65.00
C SER A 83 3.59 8.09 -64.79
N GLU A 84 2.97 7.30 -65.67
CA GLU A 84 1.55 6.93 -65.58
C GLU A 84 1.27 6.12 -64.31
N PHE A 85 2.17 5.22 -63.94
CA PHE A 85 2.06 4.46 -62.70
C PHE A 85 2.13 5.34 -61.45
N SER A 86 3.06 6.30 -61.41
CA SER A 86 3.16 7.27 -60.31
C SER A 86 1.89 8.12 -60.18
N GLU A 87 1.31 8.54 -61.30
CA GLU A 87 0.06 9.31 -61.32
C GLU A 87 -1.09 8.50 -60.73
N ILE A 88 -1.21 7.22 -61.10
CA ILE A 88 -2.26 6.34 -60.56
C ILE A 88 -2.07 6.08 -59.06
N CYS A 89 -0.83 5.95 -58.59
CA CYS A 89 -0.57 5.82 -57.15
C CYS A 89 -1.07 7.05 -56.38
N GLN A 90 -0.78 8.25 -56.90
CA GLN A 90 -1.25 9.51 -56.32
C GLN A 90 -2.78 9.63 -56.38
N GLN A 91 -3.40 9.29 -57.52
CA GLN A 91 -4.85 9.30 -57.67
C GLN A 91 -5.51 8.33 -56.68
N LEU A 92 -4.96 7.13 -56.49
CA LEU A 92 -5.49 6.14 -55.55
C LEU A 92 -5.45 6.67 -54.11
N GLN A 93 -4.30 7.22 -53.67
CA GLN A 93 -4.16 7.83 -52.35
C GLN A 93 -5.15 8.99 -52.14
N GLN A 94 -5.30 9.86 -53.15
CA GLN A 94 -6.23 10.99 -53.10
C GLN A 94 -7.68 10.52 -52.99
N HIS A 95 -8.09 9.52 -53.77
CA HIS A 95 -9.47 9.01 -53.76
C HIS A 95 -9.79 8.28 -52.46
N ILE A 96 -8.87 7.48 -51.91
CA ILE A 96 -9.03 6.86 -50.58
C ILE A 96 -9.25 7.93 -49.51
N ASN A 97 -8.42 8.98 -49.49
CA ASN A 97 -8.53 10.04 -48.51
C ASN A 97 -9.76 10.92 -48.71
N LYS A 98 -10.15 11.21 -49.95
CA LYS A 98 -11.39 11.94 -50.25
C LYS A 98 -12.61 11.16 -49.76
N TRP A 99 -12.63 9.85 -50.01
CA TRP A 99 -13.71 8.97 -49.59
C TRP A 99 -13.82 8.85 -48.07
N LEU A 100 -12.70 8.62 -47.38
CA LEU A 100 -12.63 8.54 -45.92
C LEU A 100 -12.73 9.90 -45.21
N ASN A 101 -12.78 11.01 -45.94
CA ASN A 101 -13.10 12.35 -45.41
C ASN A 101 -14.48 12.86 -45.88
N SER A 102 -15.32 11.99 -46.44
CA SER A 102 -16.68 12.32 -46.83
C SER A 102 -17.52 12.77 -45.61
N GLU A 103 -18.44 13.71 -45.84
CA GLU A 103 -19.29 14.31 -44.80
C GLU A 103 -19.96 13.27 -43.86
N PRO A 104 -20.53 12.15 -44.36
CA PRO A 104 -21.16 11.17 -43.48
C PRO A 104 -20.17 10.44 -42.56
N PHE A 105 -18.89 10.36 -42.95
CA PHE A 105 -17.82 9.69 -42.20
C PHE A 105 -17.00 10.60 -41.28
N GLN A 106 -17.06 11.92 -41.51
CA GLN A 106 -16.27 12.90 -40.75
C GLN A 106 -16.52 12.85 -39.24
N ASN A 107 -17.75 12.62 -38.79
CA ASN A 107 -18.05 12.54 -37.35
C ASN A 107 -17.23 11.43 -36.68
N VAL A 108 -17.14 10.24 -37.29
CA VAL A 108 -16.35 9.13 -36.74
C VAL A 108 -14.88 9.50 -36.66
N VAL A 109 -14.33 10.12 -37.70
CA VAL A 109 -12.93 10.56 -37.71
C VAL A 109 -12.68 11.60 -36.60
N GLN A 110 -13.60 12.54 -36.39
CA GLN A 110 -13.50 13.52 -35.30
C GLN A 110 -13.53 12.86 -33.92
N GLN A 111 -14.44 11.91 -33.69
CA GLN A 111 -14.49 11.16 -32.43
C GLN A 111 -13.18 10.39 -32.17
N LEU A 112 -12.63 9.73 -33.20
CA LEU A 112 -11.34 9.06 -33.09
C LEU A 112 -10.23 10.04 -32.74
N ARG A 113 -10.22 11.23 -33.35
CA ARG A 113 -9.23 12.28 -33.05
C ARG A 113 -9.33 12.83 -31.64
N THR A 114 -10.53 12.87 -31.06
CA THR A 114 -10.74 13.29 -29.66
C THR A 114 -10.35 12.18 -28.67
N LEU A 115 -10.56 10.91 -29.03
CA LEU A 115 -10.41 9.77 -28.11
C LEU A 115 -9.00 9.15 -28.11
N LEU A 116 -8.23 9.33 -29.18
CA LEU A 116 -6.93 8.70 -29.38
C LEU A 116 -5.80 9.72 -29.29
N ASN A 117 -4.70 9.36 -28.60
CA ASN A 117 -3.48 10.18 -28.58
C ASN A 117 -2.55 9.78 -29.74
N ARG A 118 -1.80 10.75 -30.26
CA ARG A 118 -0.88 10.53 -31.39
C ARG A 118 0.25 9.55 -31.09
N ASP A 119 0.63 9.44 -29.83
CA ASP A 119 1.71 8.56 -29.35
C ASP A 119 1.21 7.19 -28.86
N ASP A 120 -0.08 6.90 -28.95
CA ASP A 120 -0.61 5.58 -28.60
C ASP A 120 -0.31 4.55 -29.70
N ALA A 121 0.03 3.32 -29.29
CA ALA A 121 0.01 2.17 -30.18
C ALA A 121 -1.46 1.81 -30.49
N ILE A 122 -1.86 1.97 -31.75
CA ILE A 122 -3.26 1.84 -32.17
C ILE A 122 -3.38 0.73 -33.22
N ARG A 123 -4.23 -0.26 -32.93
CA ARG A 123 -4.59 -1.29 -33.90
C ARG A 123 -5.86 -0.84 -34.61
N VAL A 124 -5.80 -0.67 -35.93
CA VAL A 124 -6.97 -0.33 -36.74
C VAL A 124 -7.34 -1.54 -37.58
N ILE A 125 -8.52 -2.11 -37.33
CA ILE A 125 -9.01 -3.30 -38.03
C ILE A 125 -10.18 -2.91 -38.92
N PHE A 126 -10.13 -3.28 -40.20
CA PHE A 126 -11.28 -3.24 -41.09
C PHE A 126 -11.89 -4.63 -41.22
N GLU A 127 -13.13 -4.79 -40.73
CA GLU A 127 -13.93 -6.00 -40.89
C GLU A 127 -14.65 -5.92 -42.24
N THR A 128 -14.24 -6.76 -43.18
CA THR A 128 -14.85 -6.84 -44.51
C THR A 128 -14.64 -8.19 -45.19
N ASN A 129 -15.71 -8.73 -45.78
CA ASN A 129 -15.66 -9.89 -46.66
C ASN A 129 -15.57 -9.49 -48.16
N ILE A 130 -15.52 -8.19 -48.47
CA ILE A 130 -15.53 -7.70 -49.86
C ILE A 130 -14.12 -7.82 -50.45
N PRO A 131 -13.94 -8.58 -51.55
CA PRO A 131 -12.63 -8.84 -52.12
C PRO A 131 -11.77 -7.62 -52.39
N LEU A 132 -12.38 -6.63 -53.03
CA LEU A 132 -11.70 -5.41 -53.44
C LEU A 132 -11.29 -4.57 -52.23
N LEU A 133 -12.11 -4.50 -51.19
CA LEU A 133 -11.76 -3.78 -49.96
C LEU A 133 -10.59 -4.42 -49.22
N GLN A 134 -10.49 -5.75 -49.22
CA GLN A 134 -9.33 -6.43 -48.64
C GLN A 134 -8.04 -6.11 -49.43
N ARG A 135 -8.18 -5.77 -50.71
CA ARG A 135 -7.08 -5.34 -51.57
C ARG A 135 -6.73 -3.86 -51.44
N LEU A 136 -7.53 -3.02 -50.79
CA LEU A 136 -7.21 -1.60 -50.74
C LEU A 136 -5.98 -1.32 -49.85
N PRO A 137 -5.10 -0.39 -50.24
CA PRO A 137 -3.98 0.05 -49.42
C PRO A 137 -4.43 1.02 -48.32
N TRP A 138 -5.15 0.48 -47.32
CA TRP A 138 -5.73 1.26 -46.22
C TRP A 138 -4.71 2.10 -45.43
N HIS A 139 -3.44 1.70 -45.40
CA HIS A 139 -2.35 2.44 -44.76
C HIS A 139 -2.11 3.82 -45.40
N LEU A 140 -2.62 4.08 -46.61
CA LEU A 140 -2.56 5.38 -47.28
C LEU A 140 -3.57 6.40 -46.73
N TRP A 141 -4.45 6.00 -45.81
CA TRP A 141 -5.32 6.94 -45.12
C TRP A 141 -4.49 7.88 -44.22
N ASN A 142 -4.64 9.19 -44.39
CA ASN A 142 -3.87 10.23 -43.68
C ASN A 142 -3.92 10.10 -42.15
N PHE A 143 -4.90 9.38 -41.59
CA PHE A 143 -4.90 9.01 -40.18
C PHE A 143 -3.60 8.33 -39.73
N PHE A 144 -3.00 7.46 -40.56
CA PHE A 144 -1.75 6.76 -40.19
C PHE A 144 -0.50 7.64 -40.23
N GLU A 145 -0.57 8.80 -40.89
CA GLU A 145 0.47 9.84 -40.84
C GLU A 145 0.40 10.63 -39.52
N ASP A 146 -0.83 10.96 -39.09
CA ASP A 146 -1.09 11.67 -37.83
C ASP A 146 -0.81 10.81 -36.59
N TYR A 147 -1.05 9.51 -36.69
CA TYR A 147 -0.89 8.52 -35.62
C TYR A 147 0.23 7.54 -35.97
N ARG A 148 1.47 7.93 -35.63
CA ARG A 148 2.71 7.27 -36.09
C ARG A 148 2.93 5.85 -35.59
N TYR A 149 2.19 5.42 -34.57
CA TYR A 149 2.23 4.06 -34.05
C TYR A 149 0.95 3.26 -34.36
N ALA A 150 0.08 3.78 -35.21
CA ALA A 150 -1.10 3.07 -35.68
C ALA A 150 -0.75 2.14 -36.84
N GLU A 151 -1.28 0.92 -36.90
CA GLU A 151 -1.12 0.07 -38.09
C GLU A 151 -2.41 -0.68 -38.41
N VAL A 152 -2.60 -0.95 -39.70
CA VAL A 152 -3.83 -1.50 -40.25
C VAL A 152 -3.81 -3.02 -40.34
N ALA A 153 -4.96 -3.63 -40.05
CA ALA A 153 -5.22 -5.04 -40.27
C ALA A 153 -6.62 -5.26 -40.84
N LEU A 154 -6.86 -6.47 -41.36
CA LEU A 154 -8.16 -6.92 -41.82
C LEU A 154 -8.69 -8.04 -40.93
N ALA A 155 -10.02 -8.15 -40.86
CA ALA A 155 -10.72 -9.26 -40.28
C ALA A 155 -11.93 -9.64 -41.16
N PRO A 156 -12.36 -10.91 -41.17
CA PRO A 156 -13.65 -11.30 -41.74
C PRO A 156 -14.82 -10.72 -40.91
N HIS A 157 -16.04 -10.76 -41.45
CA HIS A 157 -17.24 -10.42 -40.66
C HIS A 157 -17.55 -11.44 -39.56
N GLU A 158 -17.11 -12.68 -39.76
CA GLU A 158 -17.35 -13.79 -38.83
C GLU A 158 -16.02 -14.31 -38.32
N TYR A 159 -15.85 -14.27 -37.00
CA TYR A 159 -14.66 -14.77 -36.32
C TYR A 159 -15.06 -15.39 -34.98
N GLY A 160 -14.36 -16.46 -34.60
CA GLY A 160 -14.63 -17.21 -33.38
C GLY A 160 -13.41 -17.30 -32.47
N PHE A 161 -13.65 -17.55 -31.19
CA PHE A 161 -12.58 -17.89 -30.25
C PHE A 161 -12.21 -19.36 -30.39
N SER A 162 -10.92 -19.64 -30.62
CA SER A 162 -10.39 -21.01 -30.63
C SER A 162 -9.66 -21.28 -29.30
N PRO A 163 -10.16 -22.19 -28.45
CA PRO A 163 -9.49 -22.55 -27.20
C PRO A 163 -8.15 -23.24 -27.48
N THR A 164 -7.07 -22.75 -26.86
CA THR A 164 -5.74 -23.35 -26.99
C THR A 164 -5.35 -24.14 -25.74
N GLN A 165 -4.74 -25.30 -25.93
CA GLN A 165 -4.17 -26.09 -24.84
C GLN A 165 -2.98 -25.35 -24.20
N PRO A 166 -2.74 -25.52 -22.89
CA PRO A 166 -1.54 -25.02 -22.24
C PRO A 166 -0.30 -25.64 -22.88
N LYS A 167 0.63 -24.80 -23.37
CA LYS A 167 1.88 -25.23 -23.98
C LYS A 167 3.00 -25.29 -22.94
N LEU A 168 3.89 -26.29 -23.04
CA LEU A 168 5.08 -26.36 -22.22
C LEU A 168 6.11 -25.34 -22.73
N HIS A 169 6.55 -24.42 -21.88
CA HIS A 169 7.49 -23.37 -22.27
C HIS A 169 8.92 -23.92 -22.36
N THR A 170 9.52 -23.84 -23.54
CA THR A 170 10.89 -24.33 -23.82
C THR A 170 11.95 -23.22 -23.76
N GLY A 171 11.55 -21.98 -23.48
CA GLY A 171 12.45 -20.81 -23.50
C GLY A 171 12.79 -20.29 -24.90
N LYS A 172 12.28 -20.94 -25.96
CA LYS A 172 12.53 -20.60 -27.37
C LYS A 172 11.22 -20.62 -28.15
N VAL A 173 11.10 -19.72 -29.13
CA VAL A 173 9.98 -19.71 -30.09
C VAL A 173 10.12 -20.89 -31.06
N LYS A 174 9.14 -21.79 -31.12
CA LYS A 174 9.13 -22.90 -32.09
C LYS A 174 8.53 -22.46 -33.42
N ILE A 175 9.35 -22.50 -34.48
CA ILE A 175 8.95 -22.09 -35.83
C ILE A 175 8.94 -23.32 -36.74
N LEU A 176 7.81 -23.60 -37.39
CA LEU A 176 7.75 -24.53 -38.52
C LEU A 176 7.92 -23.74 -39.81
N ALA A 177 9.04 -23.94 -40.50
CA ALA A 177 9.34 -23.25 -41.76
C ALA A 177 9.23 -24.22 -42.94
N ILE A 178 8.20 -24.04 -43.76
CA ILE A 178 8.00 -24.78 -45.01
C ILE A 178 8.63 -23.96 -46.13
N LEU A 179 9.76 -24.45 -46.65
CA LEU A 179 10.42 -23.93 -47.84
C LEU A 179 9.93 -24.76 -49.02
N GLY A 180 8.96 -24.21 -49.75
CA GLY A 180 8.30 -24.85 -50.88
C GLY A 180 9.13 -24.80 -52.16
N ASN A 181 8.46 -24.92 -53.30
CA ASN A 181 9.11 -24.87 -54.61
C ASN A 181 9.99 -23.60 -54.75
N SER A 182 11.28 -23.85 -54.96
CA SER A 182 12.34 -22.84 -55.03
C SER A 182 12.71 -22.41 -56.46
N SER A 183 12.01 -22.90 -57.48
CA SER A 183 12.26 -22.53 -58.88
C SER A 183 12.30 -21.01 -59.02
N SER A 184 13.38 -20.42 -59.53
CA SER A 184 13.50 -18.97 -59.77
C SER A 184 13.43 -18.04 -58.54
N ILE A 185 13.47 -18.55 -57.31
CA ILE A 185 13.43 -17.76 -56.07
C ILE A 185 14.47 -18.26 -55.05
N ASP A 186 14.97 -17.39 -54.19
CA ASP A 186 16.01 -17.73 -53.20
C ASP A 186 15.40 -17.96 -51.81
N VAL A 187 14.97 -19.20 -51.55
CA VAL A 187 14.45 -19.61 -50.23
C VAL A 187 15.57 -19.80 -49.19
N GLU A 188 16.84 -19.84 -49.60
CA GLU A 188 17.98 -20.00 -48.69
C GLU A 188 18.27 -18.72 -47.90
N LYS A 189 17.97 -17.55 -48.47
CA LYS A 189 17.96 -16.30 -47.70
C LYS A 189 16.92 -16.31 -46.59
N ASP A 190 15.69 -16.76 -46.87
CA ASP A 190 14.65 -16.90 -45.86
C ASP A 190 15.09 -17.86 -44.74
N ARG A 191 15.72 -18.98 -45.13
CA ARG A 191 16.31 -19.96 -44.20
C ARG A 191 17.37 -19.33 -43.30
N THR A 192 18.30 -18.58 -43.87
CA THR A 192 19.39 -17.92 -43.14
C THR A 192 18.85 -16.91 -42.13
N LEU A 193 17.82 -16.13 -42.51
CA LEU A 193 17.17 -15.17 -41.62
C LEU A 193 16.54 -15.85 -40.40
N LEU A 194 15.84 -16.97 -40.62
CA LEU A 194 15.20 -17.74 -39.55
C LEU A 194 16.21 -18.50 -38.67
N GLN A 195 17.35 -18.92 -39.22
CA GLN A 195 18.45 -19.53 -38.45
C GLN A 195 19.19 -18.51 -37.58
N GLY A 196 19.23 -17.23 -38.00
CA GLY A 196 19.88 -16.16 -37.26
C GLY A 196 19.19 -15.75 -35.95
N LEU A 197 18.00 -16.27 -35.68
CA LEU A 197 17.20 -15.97 -34.48
C LEU A 197 17.75 -16.72 -33.25
N LYS A 198 18.30 -15.98 -32.29
CA LYS A 198 18.95 -16.56 -31.09
C LYS A 198 17.97 -17.30 -30.16
N ASP A 199 16.77 -16.76 -30.03
CA ASP A 199 15.73 -17.25 -29.10
C ASP A 199 14.63 -18.03 -29.82
N ALA A 200 14.94 -18.63 -30.98
CA ALA A 200 14.02 -19.46 -31.74
C ALA A 200 14.62 -20.85 -32.01
N GLU A 201 13.73 -21.83 -32.16
CA GLU A 201 14.02 -23.15 -32.67
C GLU A 201 13.21 -23.34 -33.96
N THR A 202 13.89 -23.30 -35.10
CA THR A 202 13.24 -23.41 -36.41
C THR A 202 13.41 -24.82 -36.99
N LYS A 203 12.30 -25.51 -37.23
CA LYS A 203 12.27 -26.75 -38.01
C LYS A 203 11.99 -26.43 -39.47
N PHE A 204 12.97 -26.70 -40.33
CA PHE A 204 12.84 -26.54 -41.78
C PHE A 204 12.30 -27.82 -42.42
N LEU A 205 11.28 -27.66 -43.25
CA LEU A 205 10.81 -28.63 -44.23
C LEU A 205 11.15 -28.07 -45.61
N VAL A 206 12.12 -28.67 -46.30
CA VAL A 206 12.59 -28.21 -47.62
C VAL A 206 11.98 -29.11 -48.67
N GLU A 207 11.19 -28.52 -49.56
CA GLU A 207 10.39 -29.18 -50.58
C GLU A 207 9.67 -30.46 -50.07
N PRO A 208 8.94 -30.39 -48.94
CA PRO A 208 8.36 -31.57 -48.31
C PRO A 208 7.23 -32.16 -49.13
N THR A 209 6.90 -33.42 -48.84
CA THR A 209 5.65 -34.05 -49.28
C THR A 209 4.47 -33.57 -48.44
N ARG A 210 3.25 -33.66 -48.98
CA ARG A 210 2.00 -33.38 -48.26
C ARG A 210 1.91 -34.15 -46.94
N ARG A 211 2.28 -35.44 -46.95
CA ARG A 211 2.22 -36.30 -45.77
C ARG A 211 3.12 -35.78 -44.65
N GLU A 212 4.31 -35.29 -44.98
CA GLU A 212 5.22 -34.70 -44.00
C GLU A 212 4.66 -33.41 -43.41
N VAL A 213 4.12 -32.52 -44.24
CA VAL A 213 3.48 -31.28 -43.76
C VAL A 213 2.35 -31.60 -42.78
N ASP A 214 1.45 -32.52 -43.14
CA ASP A 214 0.34 -32.94 -42.26
C ASP A 214 0.86 -33.55 -40.96
N GLN A 215 1.87 -34.41 -41.01
CA GLN A 215 2.45 -35.06 -39.83
C GLN A 215 3.02 -34.03 -38.84
N TYR A 216 3.72 -33.00 -39.31
CA TYR A 216 4.29 -31.97 -38.45
C TYR A 216 3.23 -31.03 -37.87
N LEU A 217 2.21 -30.68 -38.64
CA LEU A 217 1.09 -29.84 -38.16
C LEU A 217 0.22 -30.58 -37.13
N TRP A 218 0.04 -31.90 -37.26
CA TRP A 218 -0.82 -32.68 -36.37
C TRP A 218 -0.19 -33.01 -35.02
N ASN A 219 1.10 -33.38 -35.04
CA ASN A 219 1.75 -34.06 -33.93
C ASN A 219 2.65 -33.17 -33.07
N GLN A 220 2.96 -31.95 -33.52
CA GLN A 220 3.87 -31.03 -32.81
C GLN A 220 3.20 -29.69 -32.49
N ASP A 221 3.81 -28.98 -31.57
CA ASP A 221 3.36 -27.68 -31.04
C ASP A 221 4.21 -26.54 -31.64
N TRP A 222 3.59 -25.69 -32.45
CA TRP A 222 4.25 -24.59 -33.13
C TRP A 222 3.78 -23.25 -32.59
N ASP A 223 4.67 -22.26 -32.53
CA ASP A 223 4.32 -20.86 -32.21
C ASP A 223 4.06 -20.07 -33.49
N ILE A 224 4.95 -20.27 -34.47
CA ILE A 224 4.92 -19.62 -35.77
C ILE A 224 4.95 -20.66 -36.88
N LEU A 225 4.05 -20.52 -37.85
CA LEU A 225 4.10 -21.20 -39.13
C LEU A 225 4.64 -20.23 -40.18
N PHE A 226 5.71 -20.59 -40.87
CA PHE A 226 6.30 -19.79 -41.94
C PHE A 226 6.24 -20.58 -43.25
N PHE A 227 5.83 -19.93 -44.33
CA PHE A 227 5.87 -20.46 -45.68
C PHE A 227 6.61 -19.51 -46.62
N ALA A 228 7.58 -20.04 -47.36
CA ALA A 228 8.26 -19.38 -48.47
C ALA A 228 8.25 -20.33 -49.67
N GLY A 229 7.78 -19.86 -50.83
CA GLY A 229 7.64 -20.69 -52.01
C GLY A 229 6.66 -20.07 -53.00
N HIS A 230 6.50 -20.74 -54.14
CA HIS A 230 5.48 -20.33 -55.09
C HIS A 230 4.06 -20.48 -54.56
N SER A 231 3.16 -19.59 -54.98
CA SER A 231 1.72 -19.70 -54.79
C SER A 231 0.96 -19.39 -56.08
N SER A 232 -0.29 -19.82 -56.18
CA SER A 232 -1.21 -19.46 -57.28
C SER A 232 -2.66 -19.48 -56.82
N SER A 233 -3.50 -18.56 -57.29
CA SER A 233 -4.96 -18.70 -57.21
C SER A 233 -5.54 -19.48 -58.39
N GLN A 234 -6.68 -20.13 -58.16
CA GLN A 234 -7.53 -20.63 -59.24
C GLN A 234 -8.15 -19.45 -60.03
N ALA A 235 -8.75 -19.72 -61.20
CA ALA A 235 -9.29 -18.70 -62.10
C ALA A 235 -10.39 -17.81 -61.47
N ASP A 236 -11.00 -18.26 -60.37
CA ASP A 236 -11.97 -17.51 -59.56
C ASP A 236 -11.33 -16.44 -58.66
N GLY A 237 -10.01 -16.51 -58.41
CA GLY A 237 -9.31 -15.64 -57.47
C GLY A 237 -9.70 -15.86 -56.00
N GLU A 238 -10.39 -16.96 -55.69
CA GLU A 238 -10.93 -17.27 -54.36
C GLU A 238 -10.13 -18.36 -53.64
N THR A 239 -9.59 -19.33 -54.38
CA THR A 239 -8.85 -20.45 -53.77
C THR A 239 -7.34 -20.34 -54.03
N GLY A 240 -6.58 -19.96 -53.00
CA GLY A 240 -5.11 -19.93 -53.03
C GLY A 240 -4.48 -21.32 -52.83
N LYS A 241 -3.50 -21.65 -53.67
CA LYS A 241 -2.63 -22.84 -53.56
C LYS A 241 -1.19 -22.44 -53.26
N ILE A 242 -0.54 -23.18 -52.38
CA ILE A 242 0.90 -23.08 -52.10
C ILE A 242 1.62 -24.30 -52.70
N TYR A 243 2.72 -24.07 -53.40
CA TYR A 243 3.54 -25.15 -53.97
C TYR A 243 4.58 -25.57 -52.95
N ILE A 244 4.35 -26.71 -52.30
CA ILE A 244 5.23 -27.22 -51.26
C ILE A 244 6.46 -27.95 -51.80
N ASN A 245 6.44 -28.36 -53.08
CA ASN A 245 7.62 -28.85 -53.81
C ASN A 245 7.37 -28.69 -55.33
N GLU A 246 8.25 -29.22 -56.18
CA GLU A 246 8.11 -29.15 -57.64
C GLU A 246 6.85 -29.84 -58.20
N THR A 247 6.34 -30.85 -57.51
CA THR A 247 5.28 -31.75 -57.99
C THR A 247 3.94 -31.59 -57.27
N GLU A 248 3.95 -31.14 -56.01
CA GLU A 248 2.78 -31.07 -55.15
C GLU A 248 2.43 -29.62 -54.78
N SER A 249 1.13 -29.33 -54.83
CA SER A 249 0.56 -28.05 -54.41
C SER A 249 -0.62 -28.29 -53.47
N LEU A 250 -0.80 -27.42 -52.49
CA LEU A 250 -1.84 -27.52 -51.45
C LEU A 250 -2.71 -26.29 -51.43
N ALA A 251 -4.02 -26.50 -51.50
CA ALA A 251 -5.00 -25.47 -51.17
C ALA A 251 -5.16 -25.40 -49.64
N ILE A 252 -5.36 -24.21 -49.09
CA ILE A 252 -5.58 -24.02 -47.65
C ILE A 252 -6.75 -24.87 -47.09
N PRO A 253 -7.89 -25.04 -47.79
CA PRO A 253 -8.95 -25.95 -47.32
C PRO A 253 -8.48 -27.39 -47.11
N GLN A 254 -7.47 -27.86 -47.86
CA GLN A 254 -6.90 -29.20 -47.67
C GLN A 254 -6.13 -29.28 -46.34
N LEU A 255 -5.47 -28.19 -45.92
CA LEU A 255 -4.75 -28.06 -44.66
C LEU A 255 -5.65 -27.75 -43.44
N LYS A 256 -6.95 -27.49 -43.65
CA LYS A 256 -7.88 -27.00 -42.62
C LYS A 256 -7.77 -27.76 -41.30
N ASN A 257 -7.92 -29.09 -41.34
CA ASN A 257 -7.91 -29.91 -40.12
C ASN A 257 -6.54 -29.90 -39.43
N ALA A 258 -5.46 -29.98 -40.21
CA ALA A 258 -4.10 -29.99 -39.67
C ALA A 258 -3.73 -28.64 -39.03
N LEU A 259 -4.13 -27.54 -39.65
CA LEU A 259 -3.96 -26.20 -39.10
C LEU A 259 -4.84 -25.97 -37.87
N GLN A 260 -6.09 -26.41 -37.85
CA GLN A 260 -6.94 -26.37 -36.65
C GLN A 260 -6.30 -27.13 -35.49
N GLN A 261 -5.72 -28.30 -35.77
CA GLN A 261 -4.97 -29.05 -34.77
C GLN A 261 -3.74 -28.28 -34.27
N ALA A 262 -2.95 -27.69 -35.17
CA ALA A 262 -1.80 -26.84 -34.81
C ALA A 262 -2.20 -25.62 -33.96
N ILE A 263 -3.32 -24.95 -34.29
CA ILE A 263 -3.89 -23.83 -33.52
C ILE A 263 -4.28 -24.30 -32.11
N SER A 264 -4.98 -25.42 -31.99
CA SER A 264 -5.36 -25.98 -30.69
C SER A 264 -4.14 -26.31 -29.80
N ARG A 265 -3.00 -26.62 -30.43
CA ARG A 265 -1.71 -26.91 -29.77
C ARG A 265 -0.81 -25.69 -29.57
N GLY A 266 -1.25 -24.50 -29.96
CA GLY A 266 -0.57 -23.24 -29.62
C GLY A 266 -0.11 -22.37 -30.78
N LEU A 267 -0.39 -22.71 -32.06
CA LEU A 267 -0.04 -21.85 -33.19
C LEU A 267 -0.69 -20.46 -33.06
N LYS A 268 0.13 -19.40 -33.04
CA LYS A 268 -0.33 -18.01 -32.86
C LYS A 268 -0.16 -17.17 -34.11
N ILE A 269 0.95 -17.34 -34.83
CA ILE A 269 1.31 -16.53 -35.99
C ILE A 269 1.49 -17.42 -37.22
N ALA A 270 0.94 -17.02 -38.35
CA ALA A 270 1.27 -17.60 -39.65
C ALA A 270 1.79 -16.52 -40.61
N ILE A 271 2.94 -16.76 -41.24
CA ILE A 271 3.58 -15.83 -42.17
C ILE A 271 3.67 -16.51 -43.52
N PHE A 272 2.87 -16.02 -44.47
CA PHE A 272 2.90 -16.49 -45.85
C PHE A 272 3.68 -15.51 -46.70
N ASN A 273 4.99 -15.72 -46.77
CA ASN A 273 5.90 -14.92 -47.57
C ASN A 273 5.83 -15.33 -49.06
N SER A 274 4.63 -15.31 -49.63
CA SER A 274 4.34 -15.80 -50.99
C SER A 274 3.38 -14.85 -51.72
N CYS A 275 3.27 -15.00 -53.03
CA CYS A 275 2.74 -13.99 -53.94
C CYS A 275 1.20 -13.91 -54.06
N ASP A 276 0.42 -14.68 -53.30
CA ASP A 276 -1.06 -14.61 -53.39
C ASP A 276 -1.75 -14.52 -52.04
N GLY A 277 -1.49 -13.44 -51.32
CA GLY A 277 -1.90 -13.36 -49.93
C GLY A 277 -3.39 -13.21 -49.69
N ILE A 278 -4.21 -12.79 -50.64
CA ILE A 278 -5.64 -12.51 -50.37
C ILE A 278 -6.52 -13.74 -50.53
N GLY A 279 -6.33 -14.53 -51.59
CA GLY A 279 -6.97 -15.84 -51.70
C GLY A 279 -6.55 -16.73 -50.53
N LEU A 280 -5.28 -16.68 -50.14
CA LEU A 280 -4.77 -17.32 -48.93
C LEU A 280 -5.41 -16.75 -47.65
N ALA A 281 -5.43 -15.43 -47.47
CA ALA A 281 -5.96 -14.78 -46.27
C ALA A 281 -7.43 -15.10 -46.01
N ARG A 282 -8.28 -15.17 -47.04
CA ARG A 282 -9.69 -15.58 -46.86
C ARG A 282 -9.80 -17.01 -46.36
N ASN A 283 -9.14 -17.94 -47.05
CA ASN A 283 -9.18 -19.36 -46.67
C ASN A 283 -8.54 -19.59 -45.28
N LEU A 284 -7.58 -18.75 -44.87
CA LEU A 284 -6.95 -18.78 -43.55
C LEU A 284 -7.80 -18.09 -42.47
N ALA A 285 -8.61 -17.10 -42.83
CA ALA A 285 -9.50 -16.40 -41.90
C ALA A 285 -10.53 -17.36 -41.28
N ASP A 286 -11.07 -18.29 -42.08
CA ASP A 286 -11.98 -19.35 -41.62
C ASP A 286 -11.36 -20.28 -40.56
N LEU A 287 -10.04 -20.32 -40.46
CA LEU A 287 -9.32 -21.15 -39.50
C LEU A 287 -9.15 -20.48 -38.13
N ASN A 288 -9.52 -19.20 -38.00
CA ASN A 288 -9.38 -18.41 -36.78
C ASN A 288 -7.93 -18.36 -36.24
N ILE A 289 -6.92 -18.39 -37.11
CA ILE A 289 -5.52 -18.16 -36.72
C ILE A 289 -5.42 -16.76 -36.10
N PRO A 290 -4.80 -16.60 -34.92
CA PRO A 290 -4.78 -15.31 -34.23
C PRO A 290 -4.19 -14.16 -35.06
N GLN A 291 -3.01 -14.38 -35.63
CA GLN A 291 -2.29 -13.41 -36.46
C GLN A 291 -1.83 -14.09 -37.76
N VAL A 292 -2.09 -13.45 -38.89
CA VAL A 292 -1.56 -13.88 -40.20
C VAL A 292 -0.92 -12.68 -40.90
N ILE A 293 0.27 -12.87 -41.46
CA ILE A 293 0.91 -11.91 -42.36
C ILE A 293 0.88 -12.49 -43.77
N VAL A 294 0.36 -11.71 -44.71
CA VAL A 294 0.25 -12.05 -46.13
C VAL A 294 0.67 -10.87 -47.00
N MET A 295 0.81 -11.10 -48.31
CA MET A 295 1.07 -10.06 -49.31
C MET A 295 -0.16 -9.78 -50.14
N ARG A 296 -0.59 -8.52 -50.22
CA ARG A 296 -1.80 -8.07 -50.93
C ARG A 296 -1.83 -8.47 -52.41
N GLU A 297 -0.67 -8.40 -53.06
CA GLU A 297 -0.46 -8.67 -54.48
C GLU A 297 0.84 -9.47 -54.67
N PRO A 298 1.14 -9.97 -55.88
CA PRO A 298 2.37 -10.71 -56.15
C PRO A 298 3.62 -9.91 -55.76
N VAL A 299 4.44 -10.48 -54.88
CA VAL A 299 5.61 -9.84 -54.29
C VAL A 299 6.92 -10.31 -54.96
N PRO A 300 7.83 -9.40 -55.34
CA PRO A 300 9.18 -9.78 -55.76
C PRO A 300 9.93 -10.50 -54.65
N ASP A 301 10.78 -11.47 -55.01
CA ASP A 301 11.48 -12.32 -54.03
C ASP A 301 12.30 -11.50 -53.01
N LEU A 302 13.02 -10.48 -53.48
CA LEU A 302 13.83 -9.61 -52.64
C LEU A 302 13.00 -8.75 -51.68
N VAL A 303 11.83 -8.28 -52.12
CA VAL A 303 10.91 -7.49 -51.27
C VAL A 303 10.35 -8.37 -50.15
N ALA A 304 9.99 -9.61 -50.47
CA ALA A 304 9.54 -10.62 -49.50
C ALA A 304 10.63 -10.91 -48.44
N GLN A 305 11.89 -11.08 -48.88
CA GLN A 305 13.03 -11.30 -47.98
C GLN A 305 13.34 -10.08 -47.11
N GLU A 306 13.36 -8.88 -47.67
CA GLU A 306 13.65 -7.65 -46.91
C GLU A 306 12.52 -7.31 -45.93
N PHE A 307 11.26 -7.56 -46.30
CA PHE A 307 10.16 -7.47 -45.35
C PHE A 307 10.37 -8.43 -44.19
N LEU A 308 10.61 -9.72 -44.47
CA LEU A 308 10.79 -10.75 -43.46
C LEU A 308 11.95 -10.42 -42.52
N LYS A 309 13.10 -10.01 -43.08
CA LYS A 309 14.28 -9.58 -42.32
C LYS A 309 13.95 -8.44 -41.37
N ASN A 310 13.37 -7.35 -41.87
CA ASN A 310 13.06 -6.20 -41.02
C ASN A 310 11.98 -6.53 -39.98
N PHE A 311 10.98 -7.33 -40.33
CA PHE A 311 9.94 -7.79 -39.41
C PHE A 311 10.52 -8.65 -38.29
N LEU A 312 11.30 -9.69 -38.63
CA LEU A 312 11.91 -10.58 -37.64
C LEU A 312 12.87 -9.83 -36.71
N VAL A 313 13.70 -8.91 -37.24
CA VAL A 313 14.58 -8.08 -36.43
C VAL A 313 13.79 -7.20 -35.45
N ALA A 314 12.71 -6.55 -35.92
CA ALA A 314 11.88 -5.69 -35.07
C ALA A 314 11.09 -6.49 -34.02
N PHE A 315 10.45 -7.58 -34.45
CA PHE A 315 9.57 -8.38 -33.59
C PHE A 315 10.37 -9.20 -32.57
N ALA A 316 11.41 -9.92 -33.01
CA ALA A 316 12.31 -10.63 -32.10
C ALA A 316 13.14 -9.67 -31.21
N GLY A 317 13.34 -8.43 -31.67
CA GLY A 317 13.92 -7.35 -30.88
C GLY A 317 13.00 -6.77 -29.80
N GLY A 318 11.75 -7.23 -29.69
CA GLY A 318 10.82 -6.88 -28.61
C GLY A 318 9.81 -5.78 -28.96
N LYS A 319 9.69 -5.35 -30.22
CA LYS A 319 8.59 -4.46 -30.64
C LYS A 319 7.25 -5.22 -30.66
N LEU A 320 6.16 -4.49 -30.42
CA LEU A 320 4.80 -5.03 -30.56
C LEU A 320 4.56 -5.47 -32.01
N PHE A 321 3.76 -6.53 -32.19
CA PHE A 321 3.51 -7.15 -33.50
C PHE A 321 3.13 -6.14 -34.60
N TYR A 322 2.12 -5.28 -34.35
CA TYR A 322 1.67 -4.26 -35.30
C TYR A 322 2.76 -3.22 -35.61
N SER A 323 3.49 -2.78 -34.58
CA SER A 323 4.59 -1.83 -34.76
C SER A 323 5.77 -2.44 -35.54
N ALA A 324 6.05 -3.73 -35.35
CA ALA A 324 7.08 -4.45 -36.08
C ALA A 324 6.70 -4.62 -37.57
N VAL A 325 5.44 -4.95 -37.86
CA VAL A 325 4.94 -4.98 -39.24
C VAL A 325 5.00 -3.60 -39.88
N ARG A 326 4.59 -2.54 -39.17
CA ARG A 326 4.66 -1.17 -39.66
C ARG A 326 6.07 -0.76 -40.02
N GLU A 327 7.02 -0.95 -39.11
CA GLU A 327 8.41 -0.62 -39.36
C GLU A 327 8.98 -1.41 -40.54
N ALA A 328 8.69 -2.72 -40.62
CA ALA A 328 9.14 -3.55 -41.73
C ALA A 328 8.57 -3.06 -43.06
N ARG A 329 7.28 -2.67 -43.08
CA ARG A 329 6.59 -2.11 -44.25
C ARG A 329 7.18 -0.76 -44.65
N GLU A 330 7.35 0.18 -43.73
CA GLU A 330 7.89 1.52 -44.01
C GLU A 330 9.34 1.46 -44.49
N ARG A 331 10.15 0.51 -43.99
CA ARG A 331 11.52 0.29 -44.49
C ARG A 331 11.58 -0.18 -45.94
N LEU A 332 10.50 -0.77 -46.47
CA LEU A 332 10.41 -1.10 -47.90
C LEU A 332 10.32 0.14 -48.79
N GLN A 333 9.98 1.32 -48.24
CA GLN A 333 9.94 2.56 -49.02
C GLN A 333 11.31 2.87 -49.66
N GLY A 334 12.41 2.51 -48.98
CA GLY A 334 13.77 2.67 -49.54
C GLY A 334 14.04 1.81 -50.78
N TRP A 335 13.19 0.82 -51.05
CA TRP A 335 13.28 -0.09 -52.19
C TRP A 335 12.34 0.31 -53.33
N GLU A 336 11.50 1.34 -53.16
CA GLU A 336 10.48 1.71 -54.15
C GLU A 336 11.04 2.31 -55.45
N ASN A 337 12.32 2.67 -55.49
CA ASN A 337 13.01 3.04 -56.73
C ASN A 337 13.14 1.85 -57.70
N ASP A 338 13.35 0.65 -57.15
CA ASP A 338 13.56 -0.59 -57.92
C ASP A 338 12.30 -1.48 -57.91
N PHE A 339 11.51 -1.41 -56.84
CA PHE A 339 10.32 -2.22 -56.59
C PHE A 339 9.13 -1.33 -56.25
N LEU A 340 8.48 -0.82 -57.29
CA LEU A 340 7.39 0.14 -57.17
C LEU A 340 6.29 -0.33 -56.19
N CYS A 341 5.91 0.54 -55.26
CA CYS A 341 4.90 0.27 -54.21
C CYS A 341 5.21 -0.94 -53.32
N ALA A 342 6.49 -1.29 -53.11
CA ALA A 342 6.88 -2.39 -52.22
C ALA A 342 6.27 -2.25 -50.81
N SER A 343 6.20 -1.04 -50.27
CA SER A 343 5.61 -0.78 -48.95
C SER A 343 4.08 -0.99 -48.90
N TRP A 344 3.43 -1.16 -50.05
CA TRP A 344 1.99 -1.39 -50.11
C TRP A 344 1.66 -2.87 -49.97
N LEU A 345 2.60 -3.80 -50.13
CA LEU A 345 2.29 -5.22 -50.25
C LEU A 345 1.95 -5.90 -48.90
N PRO A 346 2.71 -5.69 -47.81
CA PRO A 346 2.47 -6.41 -46.56
C PRO A 346 1.13 -6.07 -45.91
N LEU A 347 0.45 -7.10 -45.38
CA LEU A 347 -0.88 -6.96 -44.79
C LEU A 347 -1.05 -7.92 -43.60
N ILE A 348 -1.66 -7.40 -42.53
CA ILE A 348 -2.06 -8.18 -41.37
C ILE A 348 -3.51 -8.65 -41.56
N CYS A 349 -3.76 -9.94 -41.34
CA CYS A 349 -5.08 -10.47 -41.08
C CYS A 349 -5.14 -10.95 -39.63
N GLN A 350 -6.10 -10.45 -38.86
CA GLN A 350 -6.17 -10.62 -37.41
C GLN A 350 -7.52 -11.21 -37.03
N ASN A 351 -7.53 -12.19 -36.12
CA ASN A 351 -8.74 -12.53 -35.38
C ASN A 351 -8.96 -11.50 -34.24
N PRO A 352 -10.03 -10.68 -34.28
CA PRO A 352 -10.24 -9.62 -33.29
C PRO A 352 -10.46 -10.12 -31.85
N THR A 353 -10.80 -11.40 -31.65
CA THR A 353 -11.01 -11.97 -30.31
C THR A 353 -9.72 -12.22 -29.54
N VAL A 354 -8.55 -12.01 -30.16
CA VAL A 354 -7.25 -12.32 -29.58
C VAL A 354 -6.36 -11.08 -29.56
N ILE A 355 -5.64 -10.87 -28.46
CA ILE A 355 -4.61 -9.83 -28.39
C ILE A 355 -3.33 -10.39 -29.05
N PRO A 356 -2.67 -9.63 -29.94
CA PRO A 356 -1.41 -10.05 -30.56
C PRO A 356 -0.35 -10.40 -29.53
N VAL A 357 0.30 -11.55 -29.73
CA VAL A 357 1.36 -12.03 -28.85
C VAL A 357 2.65 -11.25 -29.06
N THR A 358 3.43 -11.09 -27.98
CA THR A 358 4.80 -10.56 -28.05
C THR A 358 5.81 -11.69 -28.25
N TRP A 359 7.01 -11.36 -28.74
CA TRP A 359 8.08 -12.35 -28.88
C TRP A 359 8.47 -12.99 -27.53
N GLN A 360 8.49 -12.22 -26.44
CA GLN A 360 8.82 -12.77 -25.11
C GLN A 360 7.76 -13.75 -24.60
N GLU A 361 6.48 -13.47 -24.86
CA GLU A 361 5.38 -14.39 -24.54
C GLU A 361 5.48 -15.70 -25.33
N LEU A 362 5.90 -15.64 -26.60
CA LEU A 362 6.19 -16.84 -27.39
C LEU A 362 7.34 -17.67 -26.80
N CYS A 363 8.39 -17.03 -26.26
CA CYS A 363 9.46 -17.73 -25.56
C CYS A 363 9.01 -18.36 -24.21
N GLY A 364 7.80 -18.07 -23.73
CA GLY A 364 7.33 -18.50 -22.41
C GLY A 364 7.90 -17.70 -21.24
N ASN A 365 8.65 -16.64 -21.53
CA ASN A 365 8.95 -15.62 -20.56
C ASN A 365 7.72 -14.74 -20.42
N TYR A 366 6.83 -15.11 -19.50
CA TYR A 366 5.73 -14.27 -19.02
C TYR A 366 6.27 -13.06 -18.23
N ASN A 367 7.16 -12.30 -18.84
CA ASN A 367 7.33 -10.90 -18.54
C ASN A 367 6.26 -10.17 -19.34
N SER A 368 5.01 -10.29 -18.88
CA SER A 368 3.99 -9.30 -19.19
C SER A 368 4.66 -7.92 -19.08
N PRO A 369 4.51 -7.03 -20.09
CA PRO A 369 5.25 -5.77 -20.13
C PRO A 369 5.14 -5.11 -18.76
N ASP A 370 6.29 -4.65 -18.27
CA ASP A 370 6.61 -4.35 -16.88
C ASP A 370 5.85 -3.15 -16.29
N ASN A 371 4.54 -3.09 -16.53
CA ASN A 371 3.56 -2.29 -15.84
C ASN A 371 3.26 -2.83 -14.44
N LYS A 372 3.86 -3.93 -13.97
CA LYS A 372 3.65 -4.39 -12.60
C LYS A 372 4.75 -3.94 -11.65
N LYS A 373 6.04 -3.92 -12.01
CA LYS A 373 7.08 -3.42 -11.09
C LYS A 373 7.08 -1.90 -10.98
N TYR A 374 6.90 -1.17 -12.09
CA TYR A 374 6.77 0.29 -12.06
C TYR A 374 5.46 0.74 -11.42
N ASN A 375 4.31 0.07 -11.66
CA ASN A 375 3.09 0.37 -10.89
C ASN A 375 3.13 -0.13 -9.46
N LEU A 376 3.87 -1.20 -9.11
CA LEU A 376 3.97 -1.65 -7.72
C LEU A 376 4.84 -0.70 -6.91
N LEU A 377 5.99 -0.26 -7.42
CA LEU A 377 6.81 0.77 -6.78
C LEU A 377 6.08 2.11 -6.71
N GLN A 378 5.33 2.51 -7.74
CA GLN A 378 4.49 3.71 -7.68
C GLN A 378 3.28 3.55 -6.75
N LYS A 379 2.65 2.36 -6.66
CA LYS A 379 1.54 2.08 -5.74
C LYS A 379 2.03 1.96 -4.30
N ILE A 380 3.16 1.31 -4.05
CA ILE A 380 3.83 1.27 -2.75
C ILE A 380 4.30 2.68 -2.39
N GLY A 381 4.86 3.44 -3.34
CA GLY A 381 5.23 4.84 -3.16
C GLY A 381 4.02 5.72 -2.82
N ALA A 382 2.89 5.53 -3.50
CA ALA A 382 1.64 6.20 -3.19
C ALA A 382 1.10 5.80 -1.80
N ILE A 383 1.15 4.51 -1.45
CA ILE A 383 0.75 4.01 -0.12
C ILE A 383 1.65 4.61 0.96
N PHE A 384 2.97 4.65 0.73
CA PHE A 384 3.93 5.26 1.62
C PHE A 384 3.64 6.76 1.79
N PHE A 385 3.36 7.47 0.70
CA PHE A 385 3.01 8.89 0.74
C PHE A 385 1.69 9.15 1.50
N ILE A 386 0.65 8.35 1.26
CA ILE A 386 -0.63 8.42 1.97
C ILE A 386 -0.43 8.12 3.46
N ALA A 387 0.29 7.04 3.78
CA ALA A 387 0.59 6.67 5.16
C ALA A 387 1.37 7.78 5.87
N SER A 388 2.31 8.42 5.16
CA SER A 388 3.10 9.53 5.70
C SER A 388 2.25 10.78 5.94
N ILE A 389 1.35 11.14 5.02
CA ILE A 389 0.41 12.25 5.21
C ILE A 389 -0.56 11.96 6.36
N ALA A 390 -1.16 10.78 6.40
CA ALA A 390 -2.10 10.40 7.43
C ALA A 390 -1.42 10.41 8.82
N SER A 391 -0.20 9.87 8.90
CA SER A 391 0.59 9.89 10.13
C SER A 391 0.99 11.31 10.52
N ALA A 392 1.46 12.12 9.57
CA ALA A 392 1.82 13.53 9.82
C ALA A 392 0.61 14.30 10.38
N LEU A 393 -0.58 14.12 9.78
CA LEU A 393 -1.81 14.74 10.29
C LEU A 393 -2.12 14.29 11.72
N MET A 394 -2.06 12.98 12.02
CA MET A 394 -2.33 12.48 13.37
C MET A 394 -1.28 12.95 14.39
N ILE A 395 -0.01 13.00 14.01
CA ILE A 395 1.07 13.53 14.85
C ILE A 395 0.84 15.02 15.11
N SER A 396 0.49 15.81 14.09
CA SER A 396 0.15 17.22 14.26
C SER A 396 -1.02 17.42 15.23
N LEU A 397 -2.13 16.69 15.03
CA LEU A 397 -3.28 16.75 15.95
C LEU A 397 -2.88 16.37 17.38
N ARG A 398 -2.02 15.35 17.53
CA ARG A 398 -1.49 14.94 18.83
C ARG A 398 -0.64 16.04 19.46
N CYS A 399 0.27 16.69 18.72
CA CYS A 399 1.06 17.82 19.21
C CYS A 399 0.20 19.01 19.65
N PHE A 400 -0.94 19.23 18.99
CA PHE A 400 -1.96 20.19 19.42
C PHE A 400 -2.81 19.70 20.59
N GLY A 401 -2.52 18.56 21.22
CA GLY A 401 -3.24 18.05 22.39
C GLY A 401 -4.64 17.48 22.10
N VAL A 402 -5.02 17.31 20.82
CA VAL A 402 -6.37 16.86 20.43
C VAL A 402 -6.71 15.48 20.99
N PHE A 403 -5.71 14.60 21.12
CA PHE A 403 -5.87 13.24 21.65
C PHE A 403 -5.53 13.11 23.14
N GLN A 404 -5.16 14.19 23.82
CA GLN A 404 -4.59 14.11 25.18
C GLN A 404 -5.54 13.44 26.18
N ILE A 405 -6.82 13.84 26.21
CA ILE A 405 -7.81 13.26 27.14
C ILE A 405 -8.05 11.78 26.82
N GLN A 406 -8.18 11.43 25.55
CA GLN A 406 -8.46 10.06 25.11
C GLN A 406 -7.27 9.14 25.38
N GLU A 407 -6.03 9.62 25.21
CA GLU A 407 -4.83 8.86 25.58
C GLU A 407 -4.76 8.64 27.10
N LEU A 408 -5.09 9.66 27.92
CA LEU A 408 -5.16 9.51 29.39
C LEU A 408 -6.26 8.52 29.82
N GLN A 409 -7.42 8.52 29.17
CA GLN A 409 -8.46 7.52 29.39
C GLN A 409 -8.02 6.12 28.98
N ALA A 410 -7.27 5.99 27.88
CA ALA A 410 -6.68 4.73 27.46
C ALA A 410 -5.64 4.22 28.47
N PHE A 411 -4.83 5.12 29.05
CA PHE A 411 -3.92 4.79 30.15
C PHE A 411 -4.66 4.24 31.37
N ASP A 412 -5.76 4.88 31.78
CA ASP A 412 -6.58 4.41 32.90
C ASP A 412 -7.19 3.05 32.63
N HIS A 413 -7.64 2.82 31.39
CA HIS A 413 -8.14 1.52 30.96
C HIS A 413 -7.04 0.45 31.07
N LEU A 414 -5.83 0.73 30.57
CA LEU A 414 -4.70 -0.18 30.68
C LEU A 414 -4.32 -0.50 32.13
N LEU A 415 -4.34 0.50 33.03
CA LEU A 415 -4.12 0.25 34.46
C LEU A 415 -5.17 -0.71 35.03
N ARG A 416 -6.45 -0.47 34.74
CA ARG A 416 -7.58 -1.25 35.28
C ARG A 416 -7.65 -2.68 34.75
N LEU A 417 -7.10 -2.95 33.56
CA LEU A 417 -7.04 -4.31 33.00
C LEU A 417 -6.04 -5.21 33.72
N ARG A 418 -5.18 -4.66 34.58
CA ARG A 418 -4.17 -5.45 35.26
C ARG A 418 -4.79 -6.45 36.23
N PRO A 419 -4.21 -7.65 36.34
CA PRO A 419 -4.61 -8.59 37.36
C PRO A 419 -4.41 -7.96 38.75
N GLN A 420 -5.19 -8.43 39.71
CA GLN A 420 -5.01 -8.03 41.10
C GLN A 420 -3.58 -8.34 41.55
N GLU A 421 -2.89 -7.33 42.07
CA GLU A 421 -1.53 -7.48 42.58
C GLU A 421 -1.59 -7.91 44.06
N GLU A 422 -0.52 -8.52 44.57
CA GLU A 422 -0.40 -8.77 46.00
C GLU A 422 -0.31 -7.45 46.77
N GLN A 423 -0.79 -7.44 48.00
CA GLN A 423 -0.67 -6.30 48.89
C GLN A 423 0.79 -6.08 49.31
N ASP A 424 1.24 -4.81 49.36
CA ASP A 424 2.59 -4.50 49.85
C ASP A 424 2.63 -4.55 51.39
N SER A 425 3.23 -5.62 51.93
CA SER A 425 3.31 -5.86 53.37
C SER A 425 4.28 -4.94 54.11
N ARG A 426 5.07 -4.12 53.40
CA ARG A 426 6.02 -3.17 54.00
C ARG A 426 5.33 -1.87 54.46
N LEU A 427 4.08 -1.65 54.07
CA LEU A 427 3.33 -0.43 54.38
C LEU A 427 2.11 -0.74 55.26
N LEU A 428 1.84 0.14 56.22
CA LEU A 428 0.60 0.17 57.00
C LEU A 428 0.02 1.59 56.96
N VAL A 429 -1.28 1.70 56.74
CA VAL A 429 -2.00 2.97 56.89
C VAL A 429 -2.74 2.98 58.22
N VAL A 430 -2.41 3.94 59.08
CA VAL A 430 -3.17 4.25 60.29
C VAL A 430 -4.16 5.34 59.92
N GLU A 431 -5.41 4.94 59.77
CA GLU A 431 -6.46 5.84 59.29
C GLU A 431 -7.15 6.60 60.42
N VAL A 432 -7.37 7.89 60.18
CA VAL A 432 -8.30 8.72 60.95
C VAL A 432 -9.62 8.77 60.18
N ASN A 433 -10.59 7.97 60.61
CA ASN A 433 -11.91 7.88 59.99
C ASN A 433 -12.95 8.75 60.72
N GLU A 434 -14.18 8.82 60.21
CA GLU A 434 -15.30 9.58 60.82
C GLU A 434 -15.54 9.21 62.28
N LYS A 435 -15.46 7.92 62.62
CA LYS A 435 -15.67 7.45 63.98
C LYS A 435 -14.56 7.97 64.90
N ASP A 436 -13.31 7.97 64.44
CA ASP A 436 -12.19 8.54 65.20
C ASP A 436 -12.40 10.04 65.44
N ILE A 437 -12.79 10.79 64.41
CA ILE A 437 -13.04 12.23 64.52
C ILE A 437 -14.16 12.51 65.53
N GLN A 438 -15.25 11.75 65.49
CA GLN A 438 -16.37 11.90 66.41
C GLN A 438 -16.04 11.44 67.83
N THR A 439 -15.25 10.38 67.99
CA THR A 439 -14.92 9.79 69.31
C THR A 439 -13.89 10.63 70.07
N PHE A 440 -12.93 11.22 69.34
CA PHE A 440 -11.83 12.00 69.92
C PHE A 440 -12.01 13.51 69.68
N LEU A 441 -13.25 14.01 69.68
CA LEU A 441 -13.62 15.43 69.57
C LEU A 441 -12.95 16.27 70.67
N GLU A 442 -11.77 16.80 70.37
CA GLU A 442 -11.11 17.85 71.16
C GLU A 442 -11.17 19.19 70.39
N PRO A 443 -11.21 20.34 71.08
CA PRO A 443 -11.21 21.64 70.42
C PRO A 443 -9.88 21.87 69.68
N THR A 444 -9.90 21.73 68.35
CA THR A 444 -8.77 22.05 67.48
C THR A 444 -8.90 23.44 66.89
N ARG A 445 -7.77 24.11 66.63
CA ARG A 445 -7.76 25.34 65.82
C ARG A 445 -7.49 25.03 64.35
N GLY A 446 -8.25 25.66 63.47
CA GLY A 446 -8.13 25.45 62.02
C GLY A 446 -8.76 24.14 61.55
N LEU A 447 -8.41 23.71 60.34
CA LEU A 447 -8.92 22.50 59.68
C LEU A 447 -8.16 21.22 60.09
N LYS A 448 -7.82 21.07 61.38
CA LYS A 448 -7.14 19.85 61.86
C LYS A 448 -8.13 18.70 62.02
N SER A 449 -7.69 17.50 61.62
CA SER A 449 -8.48 16.27 61.77
C SER A 449 -8.47 15.68 63.17
N ILE A 450 -7.36 15.86 63.91
CA ILE A 450 -7.18 15.39 65.30
C ILE A 450 -6.31 16.39 66.08
N SER A 451 -6.44 16.41 67.40
CA SER A 451 -5.64 17.28 68.27
C SER A 451 -4.16 16.90 68.33
N ASP A 452 -3.35 17.88 68.72
CA ASP A 452 -1.90 17.72 68.90
C ASP A 452 -1.58 16.65 69.96
N ALA A 453 -2.38 16.58 71.03
CA ALA A 453 -2.24 15.59 72.09
C ALA A 453 -2.57 14.16 71.61
N SER A 454 -3.63 14.03 70.81
CA SER A 454 -4.04 12.73 70.27
C SER A 454 -3.02 12.20 69.27
N LEU A 455 -2.47 13.07 68.40
CA LEU A 455 -1.39 12.71 67.49
C LEU A 455 -0.11 12.32 68.25
N ALA A 456 0.28 13.07 69.28
CA ALA A 456 1.44 12.74 70.10
C ALA A 456 1.31 11.36 70.74
N LYS A 457 0.15 11.07 71.35
CA LYS A 457 -0.15 9.77 71.96
C LYS A 457 -0.14 8.64 70.94
N LEU A 458 -0.68 8.90 69.74
CA LEU A 458 -0.70 7.92 68.64
C LEU A 458 0.72 7.57 68.20
N ILE A 459 1.56 8.57 67.91
CA ILE A 459 2.97 8.35 67.53
C ILE A 459 3.71 7.60 68.63
N GLN A 460 3.54 8.03 69.90
CA GLN A 460 4.19 7.37 71.03
C GLN A 460 3.84 5.89 71.12
N LYS A 461 2.57 5.51 70.89
CA LYS A 461 2.15 4.11 70.87
C LYS A 461 2.72 3.35 69.69
N ILE A 462 2.69 3.93 68.49
CA ILE A 462 3.23 3.29 67.28
C ILE A 462 4.73 3.00 67.47
N GLN A 463 5.49 3.94 68.06
CA GLN A 463 6.92 3.78 68.33
C GLN A 463 7.25 2.59 69.23
N GLN A 464 6.36 2.19 70.15
CA GLN A 464 6.56 1.02 71.02
C GLN A 464 6.68 -0.29 70.24
N TYR A 465 6.13 -0.35 69.02
CA TYR A 465 6.18 -1.50 68.15
C TYR A 465 7.33 -1.47 67.13
N GLN A 466 8.26 -0.51 67.25
CA GLN A 466 9.47 -0.42 66.41
C GLN A 466 9.17 -0.37 64.89
N PRO A 467 8.42 0.64 64.41
CA PRO A 467 8.26 0.85 62.98
C PRO A 467 9.59 1.31 62.36
N ARG A 468 9.79 1.06 61.07
CA ARG A 468 10.96 1.60 60.35
C ARG A 468 10.86 3.10 60.24
N ILE A 469 9.73 3.60 59.74
CA ILE A 469 9.49 5.01 59.42
C ILE A 469 8.02 5.33 59.66
N ILE A 470 7.74 6.54 60.13
CA ILE A 470 6.39 7.08 60.32
C ILE A 470 6.26 8.35 59.47
N GLY A 471 5.38 8.31 58.47
CA GLY A 471 4.96 9.48 57.70
C GLY A 471 3.65 10.03 58.24
N ILE A 472 3.61 11.33 58.51
CA ILE A 472 2.42 12.02 59.03
C ILE A 472 1.82 12.86 57.90
N ASP A 473 0.79 12.33 57.24
CA ASP A 473 0.03 13.00 56.19
C ASP A 473 -1.12 13.82 56.78
N ILE A 474 -0.79 14.68 57.75
CA ILE A 474 -1.73 15.61 58.37
C ILE A 474 -1.01 16.91 58.70
N TYR A 475 -1.51 18.03 58.18
CA TYR A 475 -0.91 19.35 58.40
C TYR A 475 -0.95 19.79 59.87
N ARG A 476 0.14 20.42 60.33
CA ARG A 476 0.35 20.87 61.72
C ARG A 476 1.00 22.25 61.77
N ASP A 477 0.38 23.21 61.09
CA ASP A 477 0.81 24.61 60.97
C ASP A 477 0.34 25.50 62.13
N ILE A 478 -0.88 25.27 62.61
CA ILE A 478 -1.48 26.01 63.74
C ILE A 478 -1.36 25.17 65.02
N LEU A 479 -1.16 25.82 66.17
CA LEU A 479 -1.08 25.16 67.49
C LEU A 479 -2.46 25.09 68.17
N ASP A 480 -2.73 24.00 68.90
CA ASP A 480 -3.92 23.91 69.77
C ASP A 480 -3.79 24.81 71.02
N LEU A 481 -4.89 25.45 71.44
CA LEU A 481 -4.98 26.25 72.68
C LEU A 481 -5.26 25.38 73.92
N PRO A 482 -4.91 25.77 75.17
CA PRO A 482 -3.84 26.64 75.64
C PRO A 482 -2.80 25.87 76.50
N ASN A 483 -2.62 24.56 76.29
CA ASN A 483 -1.85 23.72 77.21
C ASN A 483 -0.41 23.45 76.72
N LYS A 484 0.56 24.22 77.23
CA LYS A 484 1.99 24.14 76.85
C LYS A 484 2.61 22.74 77.03
N SER A 485 2.15 21.92 77.97
CA SER A 485 2.69 20.57 78.19
C SER A 485 2.39 19.62 77.03
N LYS A 486 1.13 19.61 76.55
CA LYS A 486 0.68 18.82 75.40
C LYS A 486 1.45 19.20 74.11
N GLN A 487 1.86 20.46 73.98
CA GLN A 487 2.67 20.95 72.86
C GLN A 487 4.12 20.41 72.88
N LEU A 488 4.72 20.34 74.07
CA LEU A 488 6.07 19.81 74.24
C LEU A 488 6.11 18.31 73.88
N ASP A 489 5.05 17.58 74.24
CA ASP A 489 4.92 16.16 73.92
C ASP A 489 4.84 15.92 72.41
N LEU A 490 4.00 16.65 71.67
CA LEU A 490 3.95 16.50 70.21
C LEU A 490 5.29 16.86 69.57
N THR A 491 5.90 17.98 69.95
CA THR A 491 7.21 18.41 69.40
C THR A 491 8.27 17.34 69.63
N LYS A 492 8.29 16.69 70.80
CA LYS A 492 9.18 15.57 71.12
C LYS A 492 8.93 14.34 70.23
N GLN A 493 7.66 14.01 69.94
CA GLN A 493 7.32 12.89 69.07
C GLN A 493 7.63 13.18 67.60
N LEU A 494 7.36 14.40 67.12
CA LEU A 494 7.72 14.81 65.75
C LEU A 494 9.23 14.87 65.52
N ASN A 495 10.01 15.03 66.59
CA ASN A 495 11.47 15.06 66.52
C ASN A 495 12.18 13.70 66.59
N GLN A 496 11.44 12.59 66.65
CA GLN A 496 12.03 11.26 66.50
C GLN A 496 12.62 11.08 65.09
N GLU A 497 13.77 10.41 64.98
CA GLU A 497 14.55 10.33 63.73
C GLU A 497 13.81 9.65 62.57
N ASN A 498 12.93 8.70 62.89
CA ASN A 498 12.11 7.95 61.93
C ASN A 498 10.77 8.63 61.59
N VAL A 499 10.51 9.85 62.08
CA VAL A 499 9.27 10.59 61.80
C VAL A 499 9.50 11.64 60.72
N VAL A 500 8.67 11.59 59.67
CA VAL A 500 8.63 12.55 58.55
C VAL A 500 7.29 13.28 58.58
N ILE A 501 7.35 14.61 58.50
CA ILE A 501 6.18 15.50 58.54
C ILE A 501 5.90 16.14 57.19
N VAL A 502 4.69 16.68 57.03
CA VAL A 502 4.25 17.35 55.82
C VAL A 502 4.26 18.87 55.90
N CYS A 503 4.52 19.49 54.76
CA CYS A 503 4.18 20.88 54.47
C CYS A 503 3.58 20.99 53.07
N LYS A 504 3.12 22.19 52.69
CA LYS A 504 2.57 22.43 51.36
C LYS A 504 3.23 23.64 50.74
N GLY A 505 3.69 23.47 49.49
CA GLY A 505 4.23 24.57 48.70
C GLY A 505 3.19 25.66 48.46
N LYS A 506 3.65 26.78 47.93
CA LYS A 506 2.75 27.85 47.51
C LYS A 506 2.20 27.50 46.12
N ASP A 507 0.89 27.58 45.94
CA ASP A 507 0.20 27.40 44.67
C ASP A 507 -0.60 28.66 44.34
N SER A 508 -0.17 29.42 43.32
CA SER A 508 -0.82 30.68 42.94
C SER A 508 -2.27 30.56 42.53
N GLU A 509 -2.73 29.39 42.06
CA GLU A 509 -4.11 29.17 41.62
C GLU A 509 -5.04 28.75 42.77
N HIS A 510 -4.61 27.80 43.60
CA HIS A 510 -5.49 27.15 44.58
C HIS A 510 -5.11 27.43 46.04
N ASP A 511 -3.84 27.74 46.35
CA ASP A 511 -3.35 27.92 47.72
C ASP A 511 -2.16 28.89 47.78
N PRO A 512 -2.39 30.20 47.66
CA PRO A 512 -1.34 31.20 47.48
C PRO A 512 -0.49 31.43 48.74
N GLN A 513 -0.86 30.84 49.88
CA GLN A 513 -0.11 30.93 51.12
C GLN A 513 0.71 29.66 51.39
N GLY A 514 0.25 28.49 50.95
CA GLY A 514 0.83 27.20 51.30
C GLY A 514 0.66 26.89 52.79
N ILE A 515 1.29 25.81 53.25
CA ILE A 515 1.15 25.33 54.63
C ILE A 515 2.52 25.12 55.24
N LYS A 516 2.76 25.76 56.39
CA LYS A 516 4.05 25.71 57.10
C LYS A 516 4.27 24.36 57.78
N PRO A 517 5.49 23.79 57.74
CA PRO A 517 5.84 22.64 58.57
C PRO A 517 5.84 23.00 60.07
N PRO A 518 5.56 22.03 60.96
CA PRO A 518 5.83 22.13 62.39
C PRO A 518 7.21 22.70 62.74
N ALA A 519 7.25 23.58 63.73
CA ALA A 519 8.50 24.15 64.22
C ALA A 519 9.39 23.07 64.88
N GLY A 520 10.70 23.16 64.65
CA GLY A 520 11.71 22.31 65.31
C GLY A 520 12.06 21.02 64.56
N VAL A 521 11.35 20.66 63.50
CA VAL A 521 11.71 19.50 62.66
C VAL A 521 12.65 19.95 61.51
N PRO A 522 13.82 19.33 61.33
CA PRO A 522 14.75 19.62 60.23
C PRO A 522 14.14 19.42 58.83
N VAL A 523 14.65 20.17 57.83
CA VAL A 523 14.15 20.16 56.44
C VAL A 523 14.27 18.78 55.77
N ASP A 524 15.30 17.99 56.12
CA ASP A 524 15.48 16.63 55.60
C ASP A 524 14.44 15.63 56.12
N ARG A 525 13.67 15.97 57.16
CA ARG A 525 12.53 15.20 57.68
C ARG A 525 11.17 15.83 57.33
N GLN A 526 11.17 16.74 56.35
CA GLN A 526 9.98 17.35 55.80
C GLN A 526 9.77 16.87 54.35
N GLY A 527 8.53 16.55 54.01
CA GLY A 527 8.11 16.26 52.65
C GLY A 527 6.88 17.07 52.26
N PHE A 528 6.84 17.60 51.04
CA PHE A 528 5.62 18.24 50.54
C PHE A 528 4.59 17.20 50.07
N THR A 529 3.31 17.57 50.09
CA THR A 529 2.17 16.72 49.67
C THR A 529 1.43 17.28 48.45
N ASP A 530 2.02 18.26 47.76
CA ASP A 530 1.51 18.86 46.54
C ASP A 530 1.19 17.80 45.47
N GLY A 531 -0.11 17.60 45.22
CA GLY A 531 -0.63 16.65 44.24
C GLY A 531 -0.82 17.32 42.88
N VAL A 532 -0.50 16.59 41.81
CA VAL A 532 -0.71 17.07 40.44
C VAL A 532 -1.90 16.37 39.83
N ARG A 533 -2.91 17.16 39.45
CA ARG A 533 -4.11 16.70 38.76
C ARG A 533 -3.94 16.90 37.25
N ASP A 534 -4.41 15.93 36.48
CA ASP A 534 -4.55 16.11 35.03
C ASP A 534 -5.78 16.97 34.70
N PRO A 535 -5.96 17.43 33.44
CA PRO A 535 -7.08 18.31 33.07
C PRO A 535 -8.48 17.78 33.37
N ASP A 536 -8.63 16.46 33.52
CA ASP A 536 -9.88 15.79 33.91
C ASP A 536 -9.99 15.54 35.43
N GLY A 537 -9.07 16.09 36.22
CA GLY A 537 -9.06 16.01 37.68
C GLY A 537 -8.45 14.73 38.25
N ILE A 538 -8.12 13.74 37.43
CA ILE A 538 -7.61 12.44 37.88
C ILE A 538 -6.12 12.53 38.18
N VAL A 539 -5.70 11.94 39.29
CA VAL A 539 -4.28 11.88 39.71
C VAL A 539 -3.59 10.72 38.99
N ARG A 540 -2.76 11.01 37.98
CA ARG A 540 -1.96 10.01 37.24
C ARG A 540 -0.45 10.22 37.36
N ARG A 541 -0.03 11.28 38.03
CA ARG A 541 1.37 11.67 38.18
C ARG A 541 1.69 11.84 39.65
N GLN A 542 2.93 11.55 40.02
CA GLN A 542 3.48 11.92 41.33
C GLN A 542 4.69 12.84 41.12
N VAL A 543 4.80 13.85 41.97
CA VAL A 543 5.97 14.72 42.03
C VAL A 543 6.92 14.12 43.05
N LEU A 544 8.14 13.79 42.64
CA LEU A 544 9.17 13.26 43.54
C LEU A 544 9.94 14.41 44.19
N MET A 545 10.26 15.42 43.39
CA MET A 545 11.08 16.55 43.79
C MET A 545 10.67 17.79 43.02
N MET A 546 10.61 18.96 43.65
CA MET A 546 10.45 20.23 42.96
C MET A 546 11.14 21.37 43.70
N LYS A 547 11.59 22.37 42.96
CA LYS A 547 12.15 23.58 43.56
C LYS A 547 10.99 24.44 44.09
N GLN A 548 10.98 24.65 45.40
CA GLN A 548 10.01 25.55 46.04
C GLN A 548 10.28 27.01 45.66
N GLU A 549 9.23 27.83 45.58
CA GLU A 549 9.40 29.28 45.41
C GLU A 549 10.23 29.85 46.56
N PRO A 550 11.13 30.82 46.32
CA PRO A 550 11.92 31.43 47.40
C PRO A 550 11.09 32.04 48.54
N ALA A 551 9.84 32.44 48.24
CA ALA A 551 8.89 33.00 49.21
C ALA A 551 7.95 31.94 49.82
N SER A 552 8.07 30.66 49.46
CA SER A 552 7.21 29.60 50.00
C SER A 552 7.55 29.30 51.46
N VAL A 553 6.52 29.02 52.27
CA VAL A 553 6.66 28.59 53.66
C VAL A 553 7.15 27.14 53.80
N CYS A 554 7.00 26.33 52.75
CA CYS A 554 7.52 24.97 52.66
C CYS A 554 8.80 25.01 51.83
N THR A 555 9.94 24.68 52.45
CA THR A 555 11.27 24.83 51.82
C THR A 555 11.87 23.51 51.35
N THR A 556 11.29 22.38 51.75
CA THR A 556 11.76 21.06 51.32
C THR A 556 11.53 20.87 49.82
N PRO A 557 12.56 20.44 49.07
CA PRO A 557 12.39 20.14 47.66
C PRO A 557 11.85 18.73 47.42
N PHE A 558 11.64 17.91 48.45
CA PHE A 558 11.28 16.50 48.34
C PHE A 558 9.84 16.25 48.75
N SER A 559 9.16 15.34 48.07
CA SER A 559 7.81 14.93 48.43
C SER A 559 7.78 13.97 49.63
N LEU A 560 6.63 13.87 50.32
CA LEU A 560 6.45 12.93 51.43
C LEU A 560 6.77 11.48 51.01
N ASN A 561 6.14 11.00 49.95
CA ASN A 561 6.33 9.65 49.43
C ASN A 561 7.81 9.35 49.10
N LEU A 562 8.55 10.31 48.55
CA LEU A 562 9.97 10.14 48.28
C LEU A 562 10.77 10.07 49.60
N GLN A 563 10.50 10.94 50.56
CA GLN A 563 11.19 10.93 51.87
C GLN A 563 11.02 9.59 52.59
N LEU A 564 9.80 9.04 52.59
CA LEU A 564 9.50 7.76 53.20
C LEU A 564 10.23 6.61 52.49
N ALA A 565 10.15 6.56 51.16
CA ALA A 565 10.79 5.51 50.38
C ALA A 565 12.33 5.59 50.46
N ALA A 566 12.91 6.79 50.33
CA ALA A 566 14.35 6.98 50.35
C ALA A 566 14.97 6.62 51.70
N ARG A 567 14.31 6.97 52.81
CA ARG A 567 14.75 6.55 54.16
C ARG A 567 14.61 5.05 54.36
N TYR A 568 13.55 4.42 53.83
CA TYR A 568 13.36 2.97 53.95
C TYR A 568 14.50 2.24 53.24
N LEU A 569 14.77 2.65 52.00
CA LEU A 569 15.83 2.09 51.15
C LEU A 569 17.23 2.38 51.71
N PHE A 570 17.44 3.52 52.36
CA PHE A 570 18.69 3.82 53.05
C PHE A 570 18.99 2.82 54.18
N LEU A 571 17.97 2.41 54.94
CA LEU A 571 18.11 1.36 55.96
C LEU A 571 18.41 -0.02 55.36
N GLU A 572 18.07 -0.24 54.09
CA GLU A 572 18.45 -1.42 53.30
C GLU A 572 19.82 -1.26 52.61
N GLY A 573 20.57 -0.19 52.91
CA GLY A 573 21.91 0.06 52.36
C GLY A 573 21.90 0.60 50.93
N ILE A 574 20.78 1.14 50.45
CA ILE A 574 20.62 1.68 49.09
C ILE A 574 20.62 3.21 49.15
N GLN A 575 21.55 3.82 48.42
CA GLN A 575 21.66 5.28 48.34
C GLN A 575 20.98 5.81 47.08
N HIS A 576 20.68 7.11 47.06
CA HIS A 576 20.05 7.78 45.94
C HIS A 576 20.82 9.02 45.51
N ASP A 577 20.83 9.27 44.21
CA ASP A 577 21.41 10.43 43.56
C ASP A 577 20.36 11.13 42.70
N PHE A 578 20.53 12.44 42.54
CA PHE A 578 19.67 13.26 41.68
C PHE A 578 20.45 13.80 40.48
N THR A 579 19.76 13.88 39.36
CA THR A 579 20.15 14.66 38.18
C THR A 579 18.97 15.53 37.78
N ASP A 580 19.18 16.53 36.92
CA ASP A 580 18.08 17.36 36.38
C ASP A 580 17.02 16.53 35.63
N GLU A 581 17.38 15.30 35.25
CA GLU A 581 16.66 14.40 34.37
C GLU A 581 16.05 13.19 35.07
N ALA A 582 16.56 12.79 36.23
CA ALA A 582 16.14 11.56 36.90
C ALA A 582 16.58 11.48 38.36
N LEU A 583 15.81 10.70 39.12
CA LEU A 583 16.20 10.14 40.41
C LEU A 583 16.77 8.73 40.20
N ILE A 584 17.92 8.44 40.79
CA ILE A 584 18.62 7.16 40.64
C ILE A 584 18.86 6.55 42.01
N PHE A 585 18.35 5.35 42.26
CA PHE A 585 18.73 4.54 43.43
C PHE A 585 19.82 3.55 43.03
N LYS A 586 20.91 3.49 43.78
CA LYS A 586 22.05 2.60 43.54
C LYS A 586 22.16 1.57 44.66
N SER A 587 22.07 0.32 44.28
CA SER A 587 22.46 -0.83 45.10
C SER A 587 23.86 -1.31 44.67
N THR A 588 24.42 -2.28 45.39
CA THR A 588 25.74 -2.85 45.09
C THR A 588 25.83 -3.52 43.70
N ARG A 589 24.70 -3.95 43.13
CA ARG A 589 24.64 -4.69 41.86
C ARG A 589 23.84 -4.00 40.75
N ASP A 590 22.96 -3.06 41.09
CA ASP A 590 22.01 -2.48 40.14
C ASP A 590 21.74 -1.00 40.43
N ALA A 591 21.27 -0.28 39.40
CA ALA A 591 20.72 1.06 39.53
C ALA A 591 19.28 1.12 38.99
N THR A 592 18.35 1.63 39.80
CA THR A 592 16.95 1.86 39.40
C THR A 592 16.75 3.34 39.11
N ARG A 593 16.28 3.68 37.91
CA ARG A 593 16.18 5.06 37.41
C ARG A 593 14.73 5.48 37.19
N PHE A 594 14.33 6.57 37.84
CA PHE A 594 13.05 7.24 37.67
C PHE A 594 13.23 8.45 36.77
N GLN A 595 12.92 8.30 35.49
CA GLN A 595 13.08 9.35 34.48
C GLN A 595 11.98 10.41 34.62
N ARG A 596 12.36 11.68 34.62
CA ARG A 596 11.45 12.82 34.61
C ARG A 596 10.59 12.86 33.34
N LEU A 597 9.30 13.13 33.49
CA LEU A 597 8.39 13.47 32.39
C LEU A 597 8.74 14.84 31.81
N LYS A 598 8.82 14.92 30.47
CA LYS A 598 9.14 16.12 29.70
C LYS A 598 7.97 16.55 28.84
N LEU A 599 7.73 17.85 28.80
CA LEU A 599 6.70 18.44 27.96
C LEU A 599 6.95 18.11 26.48
N GLY A 600 5.90 17.74 25.74
CA GLY A 600 5.97 17.39 24.31
C GLY A 600 6.70 16.07 24.01
N ASN A 601 7.34 15.46 25.01
CA ASN A 601 8.19 14.28 24.89
C ASN A 601 7.74 13.15 25.84
N SER A 602 6.53 13.21 26.39
CA SER A 602 6.07 12.23 27.38
C SER A 602 4.61 11.82 27.20
N GLY A 603 4.38 10.84 26.32
CA GLY A 603 3.07 10.23 26.13
C GLY A 603 2.00 11.25 25.73
N ALA A 604 0.87 11.25 26.42
CA ALA A 604 -0.26 12.17 26.14
C ALA A 604 0.01 13.64 26.48
N TYR A 605 1.07 13.97 27.23
CA TYR A 605 1.32 15.32 27.75
C TYR A 605 2.00 16.21 26.70
N GLN A 606 1.18 16.75 25.78
CA GLN A 606 1.63 17.48 24.59
C GLN A 606 1.57 19.01 24.75
N GLN A 607 0.55 19.53 25.45
CA GLN A 607 0.39 20.97 25.69
C GLN A 607 0.91 21.43 27.05
N GLU A 608 1.18 22.74 27.17
CA GLU A 608 1.73 23.44 28.33
C GLU A 608 0.90 23.27 29.61
N ILE A 609 1.11 22.15 30.29
CA ILE A 609 1.07 22.10 31.75
C ILE A 609 2.53 22.17 32.14
N SER A 610 2.96 23.21 32.87
CA SER A 610 4.35 23.26 33.31
C SER A 610 4.66 22.01 34.14
N LEU A 611 5.41 21.07 33.57
CA LEU A 611 5.88 19.88 34.27
C LEU A 611 7.07 20.32 35.15
N GLY A 612 6.76 21.10 36.19
CA GLY A 612 7.71 21.52 37.21
C GLY A 612 8.22 20.31 38.01
N GLY A 613 9.46 20.38 38.47
CA GLY A 613 10.07 19.29 39.25
C GLY A 613 10.26 17.97 38.50
N ILE A 614 10.75 16.95 39.20
CA ILE A 614 10.85 15.56 38.72
C ILE A 614 9.50 14.89 38.97
N GLN A 615 8.70 14.77 37.92
CA GLN A 615 7.44 14.03 37.93
C GLN A 615 7.56 12.70 37.19
N ILE A 616 6.85 11.68 37.68
CA ILE A 616 6.73 10.37 37.02
C ILE A 616 5.27 9.92 36.96
N LEU A 617 4.98 8.98 36.08
CA LEU A 617 3.67 8.33 36.01
C LEU A 617 3.41 7.47 37.25
N MET A 618 2.18 7.55 37.75
CA MET A 618 1.65 6.68 38.79
C MET A 618 1.45 5.27 38.25
N ASN A 619 2.15 4.31 38.85
CA ASN A 619 1.95 2.89 38.63
C ASN A 619 1.06 2.33 39.75
N TYR A 620 -0.23 2.67 39.74
CA TYR A 620 -1.18 2.21 40.76
C TYR A 620 -1.21 0.69 40.86
N ARG A 621 -1.04 0.18 42.09
CA ARG A 621 -1.19 -1.22 42.44
C ARG A 621 -2.69 -1.53 42.59
N ASN A 622 -3.17 -2.55 41.88
CA ASN A 622 -4.54 -3.04 42.04
C ASN A 622 -4.66 -3.92 43.31
N ALA A 623 -4.46 -3.31 44.48
CA ALA A 623 -4.54 -3.94 45.79
C ALA A 623 -4.90 -2.90 46.86
N ASN A 624 -5.57 -3.33 47.92
CA ASN A 624 -5.76 -2.50 49.11
C ASN A 624 -4.51 -2.57 50.00
N PHE A 625 -4.21 -1.49 50.72
CA PHE A 625 -3.20 -1.50 51.78
C PHE A 625 -3.80 -2.01 53.10
N GLU A 626 -2.95 -2.50 53.99
CA GLU A 626 -3.36 -2.82 55.37
C GLU A 626 -3.77 -1.51 56.03
N LYS A 627 -4.93 -1.51 56.70
CA LYS A 627 -5.44 -0.34 57.40
C LYS A 627 -5.81 -0.70 58.83
N VAL A 628 -5.47 0.16 59.76
CA VAL A 628 -5.92 0.11 61.16
C VAL A 628 -6.45 1.48 61.55
N SER A 629 -7.53 1.53 62.34
CA SER A 629 -8.05 2.81 62.82
C SER A 629 -7.14 3.40 63.90
N MET A 630 -7.16 4.72 64.03
CA MET A 630 -6.50 5.41 65.14
C MET A 630 -7.01 4.90 66.49
N GLU A 631 -8.32 4.68 66.64
CA GLU A 631 -8.91 4.11 67.86
C GLU A 631 -8.32 2.75 68.22
N ASP A 632 -8.11 1.86 67.23
CA ASP A 632 -7.55 0.52 67.48
C ASP A 632 -6.11 0.59 68.00
N VAL A 633 -5.29 1.48 67.43
CA VAL A 633 -3.92 1.72 67.92
C VAL A 633 -3.95 2.31 69.33
N LEU A 634 -4.79 3.34 69.56
CA LEU A 634 -4.96 3.98 70.86
C LEU A 634 -5.57 3.06 71.93
N SER A 635 -6.24 1.99 71.53
CA SER A 635 -6.85 1.00 72.43
C SER A 635 -6.05 -0.30 72.56
N ASN A 636 -4.85 -0.40 71.96
CA ASN A 636 -4.02 -1.62 71.92
C ASN A 636 -4.72 -2.83 71.29
N ARG A 637 -5.56 -2.61 70.26
CA ARG A 637 -6.25 -3.66 69.50
C ARG A 637 -5.50 -4.10 68.23
N VAL A 638 -4.30 -3.59 68.02
CA VAL A 638 -3.44 -3.91 66.87
C VAL A 638 -2.34 -4.87 67.31
N LYS A 639 -2.03 -5.86 66.47
CA LYS A 639 -0.97 -6.82 66.75
C LYS A 639 0.41 -6.20 66.46
N PRO A 640 1.47 -6.50 67.26
CA PRO A 640 2.80 -5.92 67.06
C PRO A 640 3.36 -6.10 65.64
N GLU A 641 3.15 -7.27 65.04
CA GLU A 641 3.59 -7.61 63.67
C GLU A 641 2.95 -6.74 62.57
N THR A 642 1.82 -6.10 62.86
CA THR A 642 1.18 -5.17 61.92
C THR A 642 1.97 -3.88 61.78
N ILE A 643 2.74 -3.46 62.80
CA ILE A 643 3.48 -2.17 62.82
C ILE A 643 4.99 -2.37 62.71
N LYS A 644 5.51 -3.44 63.32
CA LYS A 644 6.96 -3.70 63.40
C LYS A 644 7.60 -3.77 62.01
N ASP A 645 8.75 -3.12 61.88
CA ASP A 645 9.57 -3.11 60.66
C ASP A 645 8.89 -2.54 59.39
N LYS A 646 7.75 -1.84 59.52
CA LYS A 646 7.00 -1.25 58.40
C LYS A 646 7.15 0.27 58.29
N VAL A 647 6.83 0.78 57.10
CA VAL A 647 6.54 2.20 56.86
C VAL A 647 5.09 2.47 57.24
N ILE A 648 4.89 3.34 58.23
CA ILE A 648 3.57 3.68 58.76
C ILE A 648 3.15 5.03 58.21
N LEU A 649 2.01 5.09 57.55
CA LEU A 649 1.39 6.33 57.07
C LEU A 649 0.20 6.67 57.96
N ILE A 650 0.26 7.80 58.66
CA ILE A 650 -0.84 8.31 59.49
C ILE A 650 -1.53 9.41 58.70
N GLY A 651 -2.82 9.24 58.40
CA GLY A 651 -3.55 10.22 57.60
C GLY A 651 -5.07 10.04 57.67
N VAL A 652 -5.76 10.98 57.04
CA VAL A 652 -7.22 11.07 57.09
C VAL A 652 -7.84 10.22 55.99
N THR A 653 -8.82 9.38 56.35
CA THR A 653 -9.71 8.70 55.38
C THR A 653 -11.15 9.18 55.46
N ALA A 654 -11.39 10.16 56.34
CA ALA A 654 -12.68 10.74 56.59
C ALA A 654 -13.16 11.63 55.42
N ASN A 655 -14.30 11.25 54.82
CA ASN A 655 -14.95 11.99 53.73
C ASN A 655 -15.32 13.43 54.13
N SER A 656 -15.60 13.66 55.42
CA SER A 656 -15.99 14.96 55.98
C SER A 656 -14.94 16.06 55.82
N LEU A 657 -13.65 15.70 55.70
CA LEU A 657 -12.53 16.64 55.61
C LEU A 657 -12.06 16.92 54.17
N ARG A 658 -12.67 16.28 53.17
CA ARG A 658 -12.44 16.48 51.72
C ARG A 658 -10.98 16.33 51.25
N ASP A 659 -10.17 15.53 51.93
CA ASP A 659 -8.84 15.12 51.46
C ASP A 659 -8.94 13.87 50.57
N THR A 660 -9.73 13.97 49.51
CA THR A 660 -9.99 12.88 48.57
C THR A 660 -9.74 13.33 47.14
N PHE A 661 -9.29 12.40 46.30
CA PHE A 661 -8.96 12.67 44.91
C PHE A 661 -9.50 11.58 43.97
N PRO A 662 -9.93 11.95 42.75
CA PRO A 662 -10.20 11.00 41.69
C PRO A 662 -8.93 10.25 41.25
N THR A 663 -9.02 8.93 41.13
CA THR A 663 -7.97 8.04 40.64
C THR A 663 -8.53 7.15 39.53
N PRO A 664 -7.68 6.51 38.70
CA PRO A 664 -8.15 5.62 37.63
C PRO A 664 -9.13 4.52 38.11
N TYR A 665 -9.00 4.08 39.37
CA TYR A 665 -9.88 3.06 39.96
C TYR A 665 -11.12 3.64 40.65
N SER A 666 -11.05 4.84 41.23
CA SER A 666 -12.18 5.42 41.98
C SER A 666 -13.38 5.74 41.10
N VAL A 667 -13.14 6.10 39.84
CA VAL A 667 -14.18 6.49 38.87
C VAL A 667 -15.15 5.34 38.53
N LEU A 668 -14.73 4.09 38.73
CA LEU A 668 -15.59 2.91 38.50
C LEU A 668 -16.28 2.38 39.77
N LYS A 669 -15.96 2.91 40.95
CA LYS A 669 -16.60 2.42 42.18
C LYS A 669 -18.09 2.76 42.18
N GLN A 670 -18.89 1.81 42.66
CA GLN A 670 -20.33 1.96 42.83
C GLN A 670 -20.69 1.68 44.30
N PRO A 671 -21.13 2.68 45.09
CA PRO A 671 -21.28 4.09 44.71
C PRO A 671 -19.92 4.79 44.43
N TYR A 672 -19.95 5.87 43.66
CA TYR A 672 -18.76 6.67 43.37
C TYR A 672 -18.13 7.16 44.69
N GLN A 673 -16.85 6.84 44.86
CA GLN A 673 -16.09 7.24 46.04
C GLN A 673 -14.65 7.53 45.65
N GLU A 674 -14.21 8.76 45.87
CA GLU A 674 -12.83 9.20 45.67
C GLU A 674 -11.86 8.50 46.62
N THR A 675 -10.57 8.54 46.27
CA THR A 675 -9.53 7.89 47.08
C THR A 675 -8.95 8.89 48.07
N PRO A 676 -8.91 8.59 49.38
CA PRO A 676 -8.22 9.42 50.37
C PRO A 676 -6.75 9.70 50.01
N GLY A 677 -6.30 10.93 50.28
CA GLY A 677 -4.93 11.40 49.99
C GLY A 677 -3.85 10.48 50.54
N VAL A 678 -3.99 10.05 51.80
CA VAL A 678 -3.05 9.13 52.47
C VAL A 678 -2.89 7.78 51.75
N LEU A 679 -3.96 7.28 51.11
CA LEU A 679 -3.88 6.04 50.33
C LEU A 679 -3.13 6.24 49.01
N ILE A 680 -3.21 7.44 48.43
CA ILE A 680 -2.42 7.82 47.26
C ILE A 680 -0.94 7.95 47.65
N GLN A 681 -0.63 8.54 48.81
CA GLN A 681 0.75 8.58 49.34
C GLN A 681 1.31 7.17 49.58
N ALA A 682 0.48 6.23 50.05
CA ALA A 682 0.85 4.82 50.18
C ALA A 682 1.15 4.16 48.83
N GLN A 683 0.32 4.39 47.81
CA GLN A 683 0.56 3.93 46.44
C GLN A 683 1.89 4.47 45.89
N MET A 684 2.15 5.77 46.05
CA MET A 684 3.37 6.43 45.61
C MET A 684 4.62 5.89 46.31
N THR A 685 4.56 5.73 47.64
CA THR A 685 5.67 5.19 48.44
C THR A 685 5.97 3.73 48.07
N SER A 686 4.92 2.90 47.98
CA SER A 686 5.02 1.50 47.55
C SER A 686 5.61 1.38 46.14
N GLN A 687 5.23 2.26 45.20
CA GLN A 687 5.79 2.26 43.85
C GLN A 687 7.32 2.44 43.84
N ILE A 688 7.85 3.37 44.64
CA ILE A 688 9.30 3.61 44.69
C ILE A 688 10.02 2.42 45.32
N ILE A 689 9.56 1.96 46.50
CA ILE A 689 10.19 0.83 47.21
C ILE A 689 10.15 -0.44 46.34
N SER A 690 8.99 -0.75 45.74
CA SER A 690 8.81 -1.96 44.93
C SER A 690 9.64 -1.94 43.65
N ALA A 691 9.81 -0.78 43.02
CA ALA A 691 10.63 -0.65 41.82
C ALA A 691 12.12 -0.85 42.11
N VAL A 692 12.58 -0.46 43.31
CA VAL A 692 13.98 -0.59 43.72
C VAL A 692 14.29 -2.01 44.20
N LEU A 693 13.46 -2.57 45.08
CA LEU A 693 13.70 -3.88 45.70
C LEU A 693 13.17 -5.05 44.86
N ASP A 694 11.94 -4.93 44.34
CA ASP A 694 11.23 -6.05 43.70
C ASP A 694 11.29 -5.98 42.16
N LYS A 695 11.99 -4.98 41.62
CA LYS A 695 12.04 -4.68 40.17
C LYS A 695 10.66 -4.51 39.53
N ARG A 696 9.67 -4.01 40.30
CA ARG A 696 8.35 -3.68 39.77
C ARG A 696 8.51 -2.65 38.63
N PRO A 697 7.91 -2.88 37.44
CA PRO A 697 8.11 -2.01 36.28
C PRO A 697 7.82 -0.54 36.58
N ILE A 698 8.73 0.35 36.19
CA ILE A 698 8.48 1.80 36.19
C ILE A 698 7.79 2.14 34.88
N LEU A 699 6.70 2.90 34.94
CA LEU A 699 6.01 3.30 33.71
C LEU A 699 6.84 4.33 32.95
N TRP A 700 7.01 4.09 31.65
CA TRP A 700 7.77 4.95 30.76
C TRP A 700 7.07 5.10 29.41
N VAL A 701 7.54 6.05 28.63
CA VAL A 701 6.97 6.45 27.34
C VAL A 701 8.10 6.52 26.32
N LEU A 702 7.77 6.32 25.04
CA LEU A 702 8.75 6.45 23.97
C LEU A 702 9.25 7.90 23.88
N PRO A 703 10.49 8.11 23.41
CA PRO A 703 10.91 9.43 22.98
C PRO A 703 10.06 9.88 21.78
N TYR A 704 10.01 11.19 21.53
CA TYR A 704 9.17 11.78 20.48
C TYR A 704 9.35 11.14 19.10
N TRP A 705 10.60 10.85 18.68
CA TRP A 705 10.87 10.16 17.42
C TRP A 705 10.35 8.72 17.42
N GLY A 706 10.37 8.04 18.57
CA GLY A 706 9.85 6.68 18.73
C GLY A 706 8.33 6.64 18.54
N ASP A 707 7.62 7.62 19.10
CA ASP A 707 6.18 7.79 18.88
C ASP A 707 5.84 8.02 17.39
N ILE A 708 6.65 8.82 16.68
CA ILE A 708 6.48 9.05 15.24
C ILE A 708 6.61 7.73 14.47
N PHE A 709 7.69 6.97 14.68
CA PHE A 709 7.88 5.69 13.99
C PHE A 709 6.83 4.66 14.36
N TRP A 710 6.34 4.67 15.60
CA TRP A 710 5.27 3.79 16.05
C TRP A 710 3.97 4.06 15.28
N ILE A 711 3.49 5.32 15.30
CA ILE A 711 2.26 5.73 14.60
C ILE A 711 2.39 5.48 13.09
N TRP A 712 3.54 5.86 12.52
CA TRP A 712 3.81 5.71 11.09
C TRP A 712 3.92 4.24 10.66
N GLY A 713 4.59 3.41 11.44
CA GLY A 713 4.76 1.99 11.17
C GLY A 713 3.43 1.24 11.13
N TRP A 714 2.55 1.46 12.12
CA TRP A 714 1.20 0.88 12.12
C TRP A 714 0.35 1.36 10.95
N THR A 715 0.43 2.64 10.62
CA THR A 715 -0.28 3.21 9.46
C THR A 715 0.21 2.59 8.15
N LEU A 716 1.53 2.46 7.96
CA LEU A 716 2.10 1.86 6.76
C LEU A 716 1.73 0.38 6.61
N VAL A 717 1.93 -0.41 7.67
CA VAL A 717 1.62 -1.85 7.67
C VAL A 717 0.13 -2.06 7.40
N SER A 718 -0.75 -1.28 8.06
CA SER A 718 -2.19 -1.41 7.85
C SER A 718 -2.62 -1.05 6.43
N SER A 719 -2.12 0.07 5.88
CA SER A 719 -2.40 0.47 4.49
C SER A 719 -1.91 -0.57 3.48
N LEU A 720 -0.75 -1.21 3.70
CA LEU A 720 -0.24 -2.29 2.84
C LEU A 720 -1.10 -3.55 2.91
N VAL A 721 -1.51 -3.99 4.11
CA VAL A 721 -2.34 -5.19 4.29
C VAL A 721 -3.73 -4.97 3.68
N VAL A 722 -4.38 -3.83 3.99
CA VAL A 722 -5.72 -3.49 3.47
C VAL A 722 -5.71 -3.35 1.94
N TRP A 723 -4.60 -2.91 1.36
CA TRP A 723 -4.44 -2.82 -0.09
C TRP A 723 -4.49 -4.19 -0.78
N GLN A 724 -3.93 -5.25 -0.16
CA GLN A 724 -3.88 -6.61 -0.72
C GLN A 724 -5.26 -7.30 -0.71
N VAL A 725 -6.13 -6.95 0.22
CA VAL A 725 -7.47 -7.54 0.38
C VAL A 725 -8.41 -7.09 -0.74
N ARG A 726 -9.26 -7.98 -1.27
CA ARG A 726 -10.11 -7.68 -2.45
C ARG A 726 -11.50 -7.18 -2.05
N SER A 727 -12.20 -7.84 -1.14
CA SER A 727 -13.57 -7.50 -0.76
C SER A 727 -13.65 -6.28 0.17
N HIS A 728 -14.71 -5.49 0.08
CA HIS A 728 -14.95 -4.36 0.99
C HIS A 728 -15.20 -4.81 2.43
N ILE A 729 -15.92 -5.92 2.63
CA ILE A 729 -16.21 -6.48 3.95
C ILE A 729 -14.91 -6.98 4.59
N GLU A 730 -14.10 -7.73 3.84
CA GLU A 730 -12.80 -8.23 4.31
C GLU A 730 -11.87 -7.09 4.71
N LYS A 731 -11.88 -5.95 4.00
CA LYS A 731 -11.08 -4.77 4.38
C LYS A 731 -11.51 -4.18 5.71
N ILE A 732 -12.81 -4.05 5.95
CA ILE A 732 -13.33 -3.55 7.23
C ILE A 732 -12.95 -4.52 8.35
N CYS A 733 -13.12 -5.83 8.14
CA CYS A 733 -12.67 -6.86 9.08
C CYS A 733 -11.16 -6.78 9.34
N THR A 734 -10.37 -6.57 8.29
CA THR A 734 -8.90 -6.44 8.38
C THR A 734 -8.49 -5.23 9.22
N ILE A 735 -9.12 -4.07 9.01
CA ILE A 735 -8.88 -2.87 9.83
C ILE A 735 -9.23 -3.17 11.30
N GLY A 736 -10.37 -3.82 11.55
CA GLY A 736 -10.77 -4.24 12.90
C GLY A 736 -9.75 -5.16 13.55
N ILE A 737 -9.27 -6.18 12.82
CA ILE A 737 -8.23 -7.10 13.29
C ILE A 737 -6.93 -6.34 13.62
N ILE A 738 -6.49 -5.43 12.76
CA ILE A 738 -5.27 -4.64 13.00
C ILE A 738 -5.39 -3.79 14.26
N ILE A 739 -6.55 -3.16 14.49
CA ILE A 739 -6.79 -2.37 15.71
C ILE A 739 -6.78 -3.29 16.95
N ILE A 740 -7.36 -4.49 16.87
CA ILE A 740 -7.31 -5.48 17.96
C ILE A 740 -5.87 -5.92 18.23
N VAL A 741 -5.08 -6.17 17.19
CA VAL A 741 -3.66 -6.54 17.32
C VAL A 741 -2.87 -5.38 17.93
N LEU A 742 -3.04 -4.15 17.44
CA LEU A 742 -2.43 -2.94 17.99
C LEU A 742 -2.77 -2.79 19.49
N TYR A 743 -4.04 -2.94 19.85
CA TYR A 743 -4.49 -2.91 21.24
C TYR A 743 -3.83 -4.01 22.09
N GLY A 744 -3.76 -5.24 21.58
CA GLY A 744 -3.10 -6.37 22.24
C GLY A 744 -1.61 -6.13 22.45
N VAL A 745 -0.92 -5.58 21.46
CA VAL A 745 0.51 -5.23 21.55
C VAL A 745 0.72 -4.11 22.57
N CYS A 746 -0.06 -3.03 22.52
CA CYS A 746 0.03 -1.95 23.51
C CYS A 746 -0.21 -2.46 24.94
N THR A 747 -1.22 -3.32 25.13
CA THR A 747 -1.54 -3.91 26.44
C THR A 747 -0.43 -4.83 26.93
N GLY A 748 0.07 -5.73 26.08
CA GLY A 748 1.14 -6.66 26.42
C GLY A 748 2.45 -5.97 26.79
N VAL A 749 2.86 -4.95 26.01
CA VAL A 749 4.07 -4.17 26.31
C VAL A 749 3.89 -3.35 27.60
N PHE A 750 2.71 -2.78 27.83
CA PHE A 750 2.40 -2.04 29.06
C PHE A 750 2.47 -2.93 30.32
N PHE A 751 2.10 -4.22 30.22
CA PHE A 751 2.14 -5.14 31.36
C PHE A 751 3.55 -5.70 31.61
N ILE A 752 4.27 -6.07 30.56
CA ILE A 752 5.57 -6.72 30.69
C ILE A 752 6.69 -5.70 30.93
N GLN A 753 6.68 -4.58 30.21
CA GLN A 753 7.78 -3.61 30.20
C GLN A 753 7.42 -2.27 30.85
N GLY A 754 6.13 -2.02 31.14
CA GLY A 754 5.67 -0.74 31.65
C GLY A 754 5.65 0.39 30.61
N ALA A 755 5.79 0.08 29.31
CA ALA A 755 5.77 1.10 28.27
C ALA A 755 4.33 1.51 27.92
N TRP A 756 4.02 2.79 28.05
CA TRP A 756 2.76 3.37 27.61
C TRP A 756 2.92 3.89 26.17
N LEU A 757 2.41 3.11 25.22
CA LEU A 757 2.50 3.37 23.79
C LEU A 757 1.29 4.17 23.26
N PRO A 758 1.45 4.96 22.18
CA PRO A 758 0.42 5.89 21.71
C PRO A 758 -0.70 5.18 20.93
N LEU A 759 -1.54 4.45 21.67
CA LEU A 759 -2.62 3.60 21.14
C LEU A 759 -3.65 4.39 20.33
N VAL A 760 -4.20 5.46 20.92
CA VAL A 760 -5.29 6.25 20.34
C VAL A 760 -4.88 6.89 19.00
N PRO A 761 -3.82 7.72 18.92
CA PRO A 761 -3.42 8.33 17.64
C PRO A 761 -3.03 7.26 16.60
N SER A 762 -2.45 6.13 17.00
CA SER A 762 -2.14 5.02 16.08
C SER A 762 -3.41 4.38 15.51
N ALA A 763 -4.43 4.16 16.32
CA ALA A 763 -5.71 3.61 15.85
C ALA A 763 -6.40 4.56 14.85
N PHE A 764 -6.42 5.86 15.13
CA PHE A 764 -6.94 6.85 14.19
C PHE A 764 -6.10 6.94 12.91
N ALA A 765 -4.78 6.85 13.00
CA ALA A 765 -3.90 6.85 11.84
C ALA A 765 -4.13 5.62 10.94
N VAL A 766 -4.30 4.44 11.54
CA VAL A 766 -4.66 3.20 10.85
C VAL A 766 -6.00 3.34 10.11
N ILE A 767 -7.02 3.89 10.78
CA ILE A 767 -8.34 4.11 10.17
C ILE A 767 -8.23 5.07 8.99
N LEU A 768 -7.58 6.22 9.18
CA LEU A 768 -7.44 7.25 8.14
C LEU A 768 -6.64 6.72 6.94
N GLY A 769 -5.44 6.19 7.17
CA GLY A 769 -4.57 5.67 6.12
C GLY A 769 -5.23 4.54 5.32
N SER A 770 -5.94 3.64 6.01
CA SER A 770 -6.65 2.54 5.35
C SER A 770 -7.89 3.01 4.58
N ALA A 771 -8.64 3.98 5.10
CA ALA A 771 -9.81 4.56 4.42
C ALA A 771 -9.42 5.33 3.14
N THR A 772 -8.32 6.08 3.17
CA THR A 772 -7.81 6.80 1.99
C THR A 772 -7.38 5.82 0.89
N VAL A 773 -6.73 4.70 1.25
CA VAL A 773 -6.40 3.62 0.31
C VAL A 773 -7.66 2.99 -0.30
N LEU A 774 -8.73 2.85 0.48
CA LEU A 774 -10.01 2.33 0.01
C LEU A 774 -10.69 3.26 -1.01
N ALA A 775 -10.58 4.58 -0.81
CA ALA A 775 -11.13 5.58 -1.72
C ALA A 775 -10.37 5.66 -3.05
N LEU A 776 -9.04 5.54 -3.03
CA LEU A 776 -8.21 5.63 -4.23
C LEU A 776 -8.35 4.43 -5.17
N ARG A 777 -8.60 3.22 -4.63
CA ARG A 777 -8.89 2.03 -5.44
C ARG A 777 -10.25 2.07 -6.16
N ARG A 778 -11.12 3.05 -5.87
CA ARG A 778 -12.35 3.28 -6.65
C ARG A 778 -12.12 4.16 -7.89
N LYS A 779 -10.97 4.82 -7.98
CA LYS A 779 -10.60 5.73 -9.08
C LYS A 779 -9.42 5.24 -9.94
N ILE A 780 -8.80 4.12 -9.57
CA ILE A 780 -7.76 3.39 -10.30
C ILE A 780 -8.30 1.98 -10.55
#